data_AF-A0A3M7B514-F1
#
_entry.id   AF-A0A3M7B514-F1
#
_cell.length_a   1.000
_cell.length_b   1.000
_cell.length_c   1.000
_cell.angle_alpha   90.00
_cell.angle_beta   90.00
_cell.angle_gamma   90.00
#
_symmetry.space_group_name_H-M   'P 1'
#
loop_
_entity.id
_entity.type
_entity.pdbx_description
1 polymer ?
#
loop_
_entity_poly.entity_id
_entity_poly.type
_entity_poly.pdbx_seq_one_letter_code
_entity_poly.pdbx_strand_id
1 'polypeptide(L)'
;MAGMIPGNKIYGDMSTADAVRTMSLDADNAKVAAAVDDVATGQVNNIRQRTWGLAARVDPAVSFEEYIYWAEIEREIEVEENKKFKAVRGPRTLTNIIKSRFSTGKQPPSESSDEKERRERAIQPLDETKRPEDKQMQISEPSASSDPVRVTDEEWRTAARALRTASWSTIFYLITTDILGWSSCPFVFATVGYGAGVALYAVFGLFAGFSGYCIWRVFLGLDSSRYPMLSFGDTYFRIYGPKARHFINVTQSIQQFFTVAVLVLGCSTTIAQVNKEQLCFIVVMIIVMVIGMVFGSIRSLQRLGWLCNLSVWLNIACFIIIMYASANNPIDYQVVTKSTLIKTIEPVRTFASRSPAQYQQQATGFASQFNAVDSMVYAYSGALLFVAFLGEMRNPWDFWKGLFLAQGFICFVYILFGVFVYSNFGQYSASNIGNVIQPFGLQTAQNLIALLTSFFAIFLYFSMDTAYYDKLETTLTFGLDIGMKTVYLEVFQEIFNFPAITTRKGQWCWYALGPVYWILAFVVAAAVPNLNGIVNLIGGLFGLNFTYSLPGIMFVGYLVQRGASLPGEGFDPVTGQTTRHDSGVKRWVRGYKKHFFINTFTTLYFLAGLACSGMGTWAAIEGLIQVFGPGGTVATSFGCAVPV
;
A
#
# COMPACT_ATOMS: atom_id res chain seq x y z
N MET A 1 6.63 58.52 -11.25
CA MET A 1 6.91 58.81 -12.66
C MET A 1 6.41 57.65 -13.48
N ALA A 2 5.40 57.94 -14.30
CA ALA A 2 4.83 57.01 -15.26
C ALA A 2 5.82 56.72 -16.38
N GLY A 3 5.78 55.49 -16.88
CA GLY A 3 6.38 55.05 -18.15
C GLY A 3 5.50 53.96 -18.75
N MET A 4 4.51 54.38 -19.53
CA MET A 4 3.63 53.54 -20.35
C MET A 4 4.35 53.09 -21.63
N ILE A 5 3.75 52.07 -22.28
CA ILE A 5 3.74 51.68 -23.72
C ILE A 5 4.21 50.22 -23.93
N PRO A 6 3.54 49.36 -24.73
CA PRO A 6 2.11 49.27 -25.08
C PRO A 6 1.56 47.81 -25.01
N GLY A 7 0.24 47.67 -25.16
CA GLY A 7 -0.45 46.38 -25.16
C GLY A 7 -0.46 45.60 -26.48
N ASN A 8 -0.83 44.33 -26.32
CA ASN A 8 -1.44 43.37 -27.26
C ASN A 8 -0.74 43.07 -28.59
N LYS A 9 -0.16 41.86 -28.68
CA LYS A 9 -0.59 40.84 -29.65
C LYS A 9 -0.05 39.44 -29.31
N ILE A 10 -0.99 38.50 -29.13
CA ILE A 10 -0.92 37.05 -29.37
C ILE A 10 -0.12 36.20 -28.36
N TYR A 11 -0.81 35.73 -27.31
CA TYR A 11 -0.61 34.38 -26.76
C TYR A 11 -1.98 33.70 -26.74
N GLY A 12 -2.23 32.87 -27.76
CA GLY A 12 -3.36 31.95 -27.76
C GLY A 12 -3.05 30.75 -26.88
N ASP A 13 -4.09 30.26 -26.20
CA ASP A 13 -4.23 29.01 -25.46
C ASP A 13 -3.06 28.00 -25.59
N MET A 14 -2.17 28.00 -24.62
CA MET A 14 -1.23 26.90 -24.41
C MET A 14 -1.94 25.78 -23.62
N SER A 15 -2.20 24.65 -24.28
CA SER A 15 -2.79 23.46 -23.67
C SER A 15 -1.85 22.86 -22.62
N THR A 16 -2.40 22.23 -21.59
CA THR A 16 -1.63 21.42 -20.62
C THR A 16 -0.82 20.30 -21.30
N ALA A 17 -1.17 19.93 -22.53
CA ALA A 17 -0.38 19.03 -23.38
C ALA A 17 0.98 19.63 -23.83
N ASP A 18 1.06 20.95 -24.03
CA ASP A 18 2.32 21.62 -24.41
C ASP A 18 3.22 21.88 -23.20
N ALA A 19 2.63 22.01 -22.00
CA ALA A 19 3.35 21.96 -20.73
C ALA A 19 3.92 20.56 -20.41
N VAL A 20 3.26 19.49 -20.89
CA VAL A 20 3.75 18.11 -20.78
C VAL A 20 4.81 17.80 -21.85
N ARG A 21 4.67 18.33 -23.07
CA ARG A 21 5.72 18.24 -24.12
C ARG A 21 7.02 18.94 -23.75
N THR A 22 6.96 19.97 -22.89
CA THR A 22 8.15 20.65 -22.35
C THR A 22 8.72 19.96 -21.09
N MET A 23 7.98 19.02 -20.49
CA MET A 23 8.42 18.20 -19.35
C MET A 23 8.83 16.76 -19.73
N SER A 24 8.59 16.31 -20.97
CA SER A 24 9.18 15.08 -21.50
C SER A 24 10.58 15.36 -22.02
N LEU A 25 11.60 14.85 -21.33
CA LEU A 25 12.97 14.84 -21.80
C LEU A 25 13.13 13.71 -22.83
N ASP A 26 12.69 13.89 -24.08
CA ASP A 26 13.27 13.26 -25.29
C ASP A 26 12.54 13.70 -26.57
N ALA A 27 13.28 13.66 -27.70
CA ALA A 27 12.91 14.23 -29.01
C ALA A 27 12.44 13.18 -30.06
N ASP A 28 12.15 11.93 -29.65
CA ASP A 28 11.86 10.81 -30.56
C ASP A 28 10.36 10.41 -30.65
N ASN A 29 9.46 11.40 -30.59
CA ASN A 29 8.01 11.17 -30.48
C ASN A 29 7.30 10.68 -31.76
N ALA A 30 7.98 10.55 -32.90
CA ALA A 30 7.36 10.11 -34.16
C ALA A 30 7.30 8.57 -34.30
N LYS A 31 8.25 7.84 -33.70
CA LYS A 31 8.30 6.37 -33.76
C LYS A 31 7.31 5.72 -32.79
N VAL A 32 7.07 6.36 -31.65
CA VAL A 32 6.12 5.87 -30.64
C VAL A 32 4.69 5.98 -31.15
N ALA A 33 4.31 7.11 -31.77
CA ALA A 33 2.98 7.29 -32.34
C ALA A 33 2.62 6.25 -33.44
N ALA A 34 3.56 5.91 -34.33
CA ALA A 34 3.36 4.87 -35.33
C ALA A 34 3.23 3.47 -34.69
N ALA A 35 4.04 3.17 -33.68
CA ALA A 35 3.94 1.93 -32.92
C ALA A 35 2.63 1.84 -32.10
N VAL A 36 2.08 2.96 -31.63
CA VAL A 36 0.78 3.00 -30.94
C VAL A 36 -0.36 2.65 -31.89
N ASP A 37 -0.40 3.24 -33.08
CA ASP A 37 -1.43 2.90 -34.09
C ASP A 37 -1.33 1.42 -34.51
N ASP A 38 -0.12 0.93 -34.75
CA ASP A 38 0.15 -0.47 -35.14
C ASP A 38 -0.24 -1.49 -34.05
N VAL A 39 0.00 -1.15 -32.78
CA VAL A 39 -0.29 -2.00 -31.61
C VAL A 39 -1.74 -1.88 -31.14
N ALA A 40 -2.40 -0.74 -31.36
CA ALA A 40 -3.79 -0.49 -30.97
C ALA A 40 -4.81 -1.02 -31.99
N THR A 41 -4.40 -1.25 -33.24
CA THR A 41 -5.26 -1.74 -34.35
C THR A 41 -5.00 -3.20 -34.74
N GLY A 42 -4.00 -3.84 -34.14
CA GLY A 42 -3.64 -5.24 -34.42
C GLY A 42 -3.10 -5.48 -35.83
N GLN A 43 -2.74 -4.44 -36.60
CA GLN A 43 -2.43 -4.56 -38.03
C GLN A 43 -1.03 -5.13 -38.35
N VAL A 44 -0.13 -5.25 -37.36
CA VAL A 44 1.22 -5.78 -37.61
C VAL A 44 1.33 -7.27 -37.26
N ASN A 45 1.17 -8.12 -38.28
CA ASN A 45 1.36 -9.58 -38.22
C ASN A 45 2.78 -10.06 -37.83
N ASN A 46 3.72 -9.14 -37.54
CA ASN A 46 5.14 -9.42 -37.35
C ASN A 46 5.69 -9.04 -35.96
N ILE A 47 4.86 -8.58 -35.01
CA ILE A 47 5.32 -8.35 -33.64
C ILE A 47 5.47 -9.70 -32.94
N ARG A 48 6.64 -9.98 -32.37
CA ARG A 48 6.88 -11.23 -31.63
C ARG A 48 5.92 -11.33 -30.45
N GLN A 49 4.96 -12.26 -30.53
CA GLN A 49 4.04 -12.57 -29.43
C GLN A 49 4.78 -13.39 -28.37
N ARG A 50 4.74 -12.93 -27.11
CA ARG A 50 5.23 -13.67 -25.93
C ARG A 50 4.05 -14.17 -25.09
N THR A 51 4.36 -15.05 -24.14
CA THR A 51 3.43 -15.52 -23.10
C THR A 51 2.76 -14.34 -22.39
N TRP A 52 1.45 -14.41 -22.19
CA TRP A 52 0.66 -13.39 -21.49
C TRP A 52 0.36 -13.82 -20.05
N GLY A 53 -0.02 -12.84 -19.21
CA GLY A 53 -0.49 -13.09 -17.84
C GLY A 53 0.61 -13.26 -16.80
N LEU A 54 0.30 -13.98 -15.70
CA LEU A 54 1.17 -14.11 -14.52
C LEU A 54 2.54 -14.72 -14.82
N ALA A 55 2.66 -15.54 -15.86
CA ALA A 55 3.95 -16.12 -16.28
C ALA A 55 4.88 -15.07 -16.89
N ALA A 56 4.33 -14.05 -17.56
CA ALA A 56 5.09 -12.95 -18.16
C ALA A 56 5.61 -11.95 -17.12
N ARG A 57 4.89 -11.82 -16.00
CA ARG A 57 5.19 -10.88 -14.91
C ARG A 57 6.60 -11.03 -14.34
N VAL A 58 7.11 -12.26 -14.29
CA VAL A 58 8.34 -12.65 -13.59
C VAL A 58 9.35 -13.32 -14.53
N ASP A 59 9.19 -13.14 -15.84
CA ASP A 59 10.09 -13.71 -16.85
C ASP A 59 11.47 -13.01 -16.79
N PRO A 60 12.55 -13.72 -16.40
CA PRO A 60 13.89 -13.13 -16.32
C PRO A 60 14.51 -12.83 -17.69
N ALA A 61 13.90 -13.31 -18.80
CA ALA A 61 14.36 -13.04 -20.15
C ALA A 61 13.87 -11.70 -20.73
N VAL A 62 13.08 -10.94 -19.98
CA VAL A 62 12.60 -9.61 -20.39
C VAL A 62 13.60 -8.54 -19.94
N SER A 63 14.03 -7.70 -20.88
CA SER A 63 14.98 -6.62 -20.58
C SER A 63 14.28 -5.40 -19.98
N PHE A 64 15.05 -4.57 -19.29
CA PHE A 64 14.55 -3.30 -18.76
C PHE A 64 13.99 -2.38 -19.86
N GLU A 65 14.65 -2.33 -21.02
CA GLU A 65 14.23 -1.55 -22.18
C GLU A 65 12.94 -2.09 -22.79
N GLU A 66 12.73 -3.41 -22.77
CA GLU A 66 11.46 -4.02 -23.19
C GLU A 66 10.32 -3.58 -22.26
N TYR A 67 10.54 -3.54 -20.93
CA TYR A 67 9.53 -3.03 -20.00
C TYR A 67 9.18 -1.56 -20.26
N ILE A 68 10.17 -0.70 -20.47
CA ILE A 68 9.94 0.73 -20.77
C ILE A 68 9.14 0.89 -22.05
N TYR A 69 9.53 0.20 -23.12
CA TYR A 69 8.87 0.31 -24.41
C TYR A 69 7.37 0.00 -24.33
N TRP A 70 7.01 -1.12 -23.70
CA TRP A 70 5.60 -1.48 -23.53
C TRP A 70 4.87 -0.59 -22.53
N ALA A 71 5.56 -0.08 -21.51
CA ALA A 71 4.95 0.86 -20.56
C ALA A 71 4.62 2.20 -21.23
N GLU A 72 5.50 2.75 -22.08
CA GLU A 72 5.28 4.00 -22.80
C GLU A 72 4.08 3.91 -23.75
N ILE A 73 3.98 2.83 -24.52
CA ILE A 73 2.80 2.55 -25.37
C ILE A 73 1.52 2.48 -24.53
N GLU A 74 1.54 1.75 -23.42
CA GLU A 74 0.37 1.65 -22.53
C GLU A 74 -0.06 3.04 -22.01
N ARG A 75 0.90 3.89 -21.65
CA ARG A 75 0.60 5.24 -21.15
C ARG A 75 -0.04 6.13 -22.22
N GLU A 76 0.38 6.04 -23.46
CA GLU A 76 -0.23 6.81 -24.56
C GLU A 76 -1.67 6.37 -24.81
N ILE A 77 -1.90 5.06 -24.85
CA ILE A 77 -3.24 4.47 -25.00
C ILE A 77 -4.17 4.91 -23.85
N GLU A 78 -3.71 4.83 -22.60
CA GLU A 78 -4.48 5.26 -21.42
C GLU A 78 -4.89 6.74 -21.51
N VAL A 79 -4.01 7.60 -22.05
CA VAL A 79 -4.30 9.04 -22.22
C VAL A 79 -5.41 9.24 -23.26
N GLU A 80 -5.38 8.54 -24.38
CA GLU A 80 -6.41 8.62 -25.41
C GLU A 80 -7.76 8.11 -24.94
N GLU A 81 -7.80 6.96 -24.27
CA GLU A 81 -9.01 6.40 -23.71
C GLU A 81 -9.60 7.28 -22.61
N ASN A 82 -8.77 7.89 -21.78
CA ASN A 82 -9.23 8.85 -20.78
C ASN A 82 -9.83 10.10 -21.43
N LYS A 83 -9.33 10.55 -22.58
CA LYS A 83 -9.96 11.63 -23.37
C LYS A 83 -11.32 11.19 -23.88
N LYS A 84 -11.43 10.00 -24.49
CA LYS A 84 -12.70 9.42 -24.96
C LYS A 84 -13.72 9.33 -23.81
N PHE A 85 -13.31 8.82 -22.66
CA PHE A 85 -14.17 8.74 -21.49
C PHE A 85 -14.62 10.10 -20.95
N LYS A 86 -13.73 11.09 -20.89
CA LYS A 86 -14.11 12.45 -20.45
C LYS A 86 -15.10 13.10 -21.42
N ALA A 87 -14.96 12.84 -22.72
CA ALA A 87 -15.90 13.32 -23.74
C ALA A 87 -17.28 12.68 -23.57
N VAL A 88 -17.35 11.36 -23.30
CA VAL A 88 -18.60 10.62 -23.07
C VAL A 88 -19.28 11.01 -21.75
N ARG A 89 -18.51 11.33 -20.70
CA ARG A 89 -19.05 11.60 -19.35
C ARG A 89 -19.76 12.96 -19.18
N GLY A 90 -19.51 13.95 -20.03
CA GLY A 90 -20.13 15.28 -19.96
C GLY A 90 -19.68 16.17 -18.76
N PRO A 91 -20.19 17.42 -18.65
CA PRO A 91 -19.77 18.39 -17.64
C PRO A 91 -20.23 18.06 -16.21
N ARG A 92 -19.42 18.45 -15.21
CA ARG A 92 -19.67 18.17 -13.78
C ARG A 92 -20.55 19.24 -13.12
N THR A 93 -21.84 18.95 -13.00
CA THR A 93 -22.75 19.71 -12.11
C THR A 93 -22.69 19.12 -10.68
N LEU A 94 -22.72 19.96 -9.64
CA LEU A 94 -22.67 19.56 -8.22
C LEU A 94 -23.70 18.48 -7.87
N THR A 95 -24.90 18.58 -8.44
CA THR A 95 -26.01 17.63 -8.30
C THR A 95 -25.67 16.23 -8.84
N ASN A 96 -24.95 16.15 -9.96
CA ASN A 96 -24.54 14.88 -10.57
C ASN A 96 -23.40 14.21 -9.79
N ILE A 97 -22.54 14.99 -9.14
CA ILE A 97 -21.48 14.46 -8.26
C ILE A 97 -22.11 13.81 -7.04
N ILE A 98 -23.01 14.50 -6.34
CA ILE A 98 -23.67 13.98 -5.13
C ILE A 98 -24.53 12.76 -5.48
N LYS A 99 -25.32 12.82 -6.56
CA LYS A 99 -26.15 11.70 -7.01
C LYS A 99 -25.32 10.48 -7.42
N SER A 100 -24.16 10.66 -8.08
CA SER A 100 -23.26 9.56 -8.43
C SER A 100 -22.54 8.92 -7.24
N ARG A 101 -22.43 9.62 -6.10
CA ARG A 101 -21.75 9.14 -4.89
C ARG A 101 -22.68 8.37 -3.96
N PHE A 102 -23.99 8.63 -4.02
CA PHE A 102 -25.02 8.00 -3.18
C PHE A 102 -26.02 7.11 -3.96
N SER A 103 -25.97 7.10 -5.30
CA SER A 103 -26.78 6.18 -6.11
C SER A 103 -26.24 4.77 -5.99
N THR A 104 -27.01 3.90 -5.34
CA THR A 104 -26.82 2.45 -5.37
C THR A 104 -26.80 1.96 -6.82
N GLY A 105 -25.65 1.46 -7.27
CA GLY A 105 -25.59 0.43 -8.32
C GLY A 105 -26.19 0.76 -9.70
N LYS A 106 -25.90 1.93 -10.28
CA LYS A 106 -25.87 2.03 -11.75
C LYS A 106 -24.47 2.43 -12.19
N GLN A 107 -23.86 1.57 -13.02
CA GLN A 107 -22.72 1.92 -13.86
C GLN A 107 -22.96 3.31 -14.50
N PRO A 108 -21.90 4.08 -14.80
CA PRO A 108 -22.05 5.37 -15.46
C PRO A 108 -23.03 5.24 -16.64
N PRO A 109 -23.97 6.18 -16.83
CA PRO A 109 -24.97 6.08 -17.88
C PRO A 109 -24.30 6.35 -19.22
N SER A 110 -23.75 5.30 -19.84
CA SER A 110 -23.37 5.14 -21.26
C SER A 110 -22.26 4.08 -21.39
N GLU A 111 -22.55 2.81 -21.11
CA GLU A 111 -21.92 1.74 -21.90
C GLU A 111 -22.84 1.57 -23.12
N SER A 112 -22.31 1.66 -24.35
CA SER A 112 -23.06 1.22 -25.52
C SER A 112 -23.38 -0.28 -25.36
N SER A 113 -24.49 -0.74 -25.94
CA SER A 113 -24.85 -2.17 -25.94
C SER A 113 -23.67 -3.05 -26.39
N ASP A 114 -22.86 -2.56 -27.32
CA ASP A 114 -21.71 -3.26 -27.89
C ASP A 114 -20.53 -3.35 -26.91
N GLU A 115 -20.31 -2.33 -26.07
CA GLU A 115 -19.23 -2.30 -25.07
C GLU A 115 -19.58 -3.21 -23.87
N LYS A 116 -20.88 -3.25 -23.51
CA LYS A 116 -21.41 -4.19 -22.52
C LYS A 116 -21.34 -5.64 -23.02
N GLU A 117 -21.73 -5.90 -24.27
CA GLU A 117 -21.60 -7.23 -24.88
C GLU A 117 -20.15 -7.67 -25.08
N ARG A 118 -19.22 -6.75 -25.37
CA ARG A 118 -17.77 -7.06 -25.42
C ARG A 118 -17.21 -7.36 -24.04
N ARG A 119 -17.64 -6.60 -23.01
CA ARG A 119 -17.26 -6.83 -21.62
C ARG A 119 -17.80 -8.16 -21.10
N GLU A 120 -19.04 -8.51 -21.41
CA GLU A 120 -19.66 -9.79 -21.05
C GLU A 120 -19.02 -10.98 -21.80
N ARG A 121 -18.60 -10.79 -23.07
CA ARG A 121 -17.81 -11.79 -23.81
C ARG A 121 -16.39 -11.96 -23.28
N ALA A 122 -15.74 -10.89 -22.84
CA ALA A 122 -14.38 -10.93 -22.27
C ALA A 122 -14.31 -11.55 -20.86
N ILE A 123 -15.44 -11.65 -20.16
CA ILE A 123 -15.56 -12.22 -18.81
C ILE A 123 -15.87 -13.74 -18.85
N GLN A 124 -16.31 -14.30 -19.99
CA GLN A 124 -16.51 -15.74 -20.12
C GLN A 124 -15.17 -16.47 -20.32
N PRO A 125 -14.82 -17.47 -19.49
CA PRO A 125 -13.75 -18.38 -19.84
C PRO A 125 -14.19 -19.21 -21.05
N LEU A 126 -13.34 -19.30 -22.08
CA LEU A 126 -13.49 -20.26 -23.16
C LEU A 126 -13.38 -21.67 -22.58
N ASP A 127 -14.54 -22.25 -22.31
CA ASP A 127 -14.72 -23.61 -21.78
C ASP A 127 -14.37 -24.61 -22.91
N GLU A 128 -13.28 -25.35 -22.74
CA GLU A 128 -12.77 -26.35 -23.71
C GLU A 128 -13.63 -27.63 -23.77
N THR A 129 -14.79 -27.66 -23.10
CA THR A 129 -15.61 -28.87 -22.99
C THR A 129 -17.11 -28.56 -23.02
N LYS A 130 -17.67 -28.33 -24.21
CA LYS A 130 -19.08 -28.64 -24.54
C LYS A 130 -19.27 -28.69 -26.06
N ARG A 131 -19.23 -29.90 -26.60
CA ARG A 131 -19.70 -30.22 -27.95
C ARG A 131 -21.22 -30.40 -27.88
N PRO A 132 -22.06 -29.59 -28.56
CA PRO A 132 -23.42 -29.97 -28.86
C PRO A 132 -23.39 -30.90 -30.07
N GLU A 133 -23.91 -32.11 -29.89
CA GLU A 133 -24.24 -33.02 -30.99
C GLU A 133 -25.44 -32.45 -31.78
N ASP A 134 -25.41 -32.70 -33.09
CA ASP A 134 -26.51 -32.62 -34.06
C ASP A 134 -27.06 -31.26 -34.53
N LYS A 135 -26.60 -30.85 -35.73
CA LYS A 135 -27.44 -30.82 -36.95
C LYS A 135 -26.62 -30.64 -38.22
N GLN A 136 -26.88 -31.52 -39.18
CA GLN A 136 -26.31 -31.60 -40.53
C GLN A 136 -26.55 -30.33 -41.35
N MET A 137 -25.52 -29.82 -42.06
CA MET A 137 -25.50 -29.82 -43.53
C MET A 137 -24.19 -29.30 -44.15
N GLN A 138 -23.71 -30.11 -45.08
CA GLN A 138 -22.83 -29.85 -46.24
C GLN A 138 -21.31 -29.75 -46.02
N ILE A 139 -20.69 -30.77 -46.62
CA ILE A 139 -19.29 -31.10 -46.73
C ILE A 139 -18.60 -30.16 -47.73
N SER A 140 -17.52 -29.54 -47.29
CA SER A 140 -16.42 -29.05 -48.14
C SER A 140 -15.14 -29.26 -47.33
N GLU A 141 -14.34 -30.25 -47.70
CA GLU A 141 -13.11 -30.66 -47.03
C GLU A 141 -11.91 -29.77 -47.44
N PRO A 142 -10.73 -29.84 -46.78
CA PRO A 142 -10.25 -28.79 -45.86
C PRO A 142 -9.02 -28.03 -46.38
N SER A 143 -8.82 -26.79 -45.90
CA SER A 143 -7.48 -26.18 -45.85
C SER A 143 -7.03 -26.10 -44.41
N ALA A 144 -5.83 -26.63 -44.17
CA ALA A 144 -5.27 -26.89 -42.86
C ALA A 144 -4.84 -25.58 -42.16
N SER A 145 -5.45 -25.30 -41.02
CA SER A 145 -4.81 -24.59 -39.90
C SER A 145 -5.62 -24.82 -38.63
N SER A 146 -5.29 -25.89 -37.91
CA SER A 146 -5.68 -26.05 -36.50
C SER A 146 -4.79 -25.14 -35.65
N ASP A 147 -5.18 -23.87 -35.51
CA ASP A 147 -4.64 -23.01 -34.45
C ASP A 147 -5.61 -23.06 -33.26
N PRO A 148 -5.17 -23.47 -32.06
CA PRO A 148 -5.98 -23.37 -30.85
C PRO A 148 -6.34 -21.90 -30.62
N VAL A 149 -7.58 -21.63 -30.19
CA VAL A 149 -8.18 -20.30 -30.03
C VAL A 149 -7.19 -19.31 -29.41
N ARG A 150 -6.56 -18.48 -30.26
CA ARG A 150 -5.59 -17.46 -29.87
C ARG A 150 -6.38 -16.24 -29.39
N VAL A 151 -6.32 -15.95 -28.09
CA VAL A 151 -6.81 -14.68 -27.54
C VAL A 151 -6.02 -13.55 -28.21
N THR A 152 -6.71 -12.61 -28.84
CA THR A 152 -6.05 -11.47 -29.49
C THR A 152 -5.49 -10.51 -28.44
N ASP A 153 -4.40 -9.80 -28.76
CA ASP A 153 -3.77 -8.81 -27.86
C ASP A 153 -4.80 -7.75 -27.38
N GLU A 154 -5.76 -7.40 -28.24
CA GLU A 154 -6.83 -6.46 -27.91
C GLU A 154 -7.83 -7.01 -26.89
N GLU A 155 -8.24 -8.27 -27.01
CA GLU A 155 -9.16 -8.94 -26.08
C GLU A 155 -8.53 -9.08 -24.69
N TRP A 156 -7.27 -9.51 -24.62
CA TRP A 156 -6.56 -9.63 -23.35
C TRP A 156 -6.37 -8.27 -22.66
N ARG A 157 -6.01 -7.23 -23.42
CA ARG A 157 -5.89 -5.86 -22.90
C ARG A 157 -7.21 -5.31 -22.40
N THR A 158 -8.29 -5.58 -23.11
CA THR A 158 -9.63 -5.15 -22.71
C THR A 158 -10.04 -5.85 -21.42
N ALA A 159 -9.77 -7.16 -21.29
CA ALA A 159 -10.02 -7.92 -20.08
C ALA A 159 -9.16 -7.45 -18.89
N ALA A 160 -7.85 -7.30 -19.08
CA ALA A 160 -6.92 -6.81 -18.06
C ALA A 160 -7.31 -5.41 -17.53
N ARG A 161 -7.81 -4.54 -18.41
CA ARG A 161 -8.24 -3.19 -18.04
C ARG A 161 -9.65 -3.14 -17.46
N ALA A 162 -10.56 -4.04 -17.83
CA ALA A 162 -11.89 -4.14 -17.23
C ALA A 162 -11.85 -4.44 -15.72
N LEU A 163 -10.74 -5.02 -15.25
CA LEU A 163 -10.47 -5.28 -13.83
C LEU A 163 -10.03 -4.01 -13.08
N ARG A 164 -9.39 -3.05 -13.75
CA ARG A 164 -8.92 -1.78 -13.17
C ARG A 164 -10.06 -0.79 -12.99
N THR A 165 -10.72 -0.81 -11.83
CA THR A 165 -11.95 -0.03 -11.59
C THR A 165 -11.78 1.15 -10.63
N ALA A 166 -10.65 1.27 -9.93
CA ALA A 166 -10.49 2.26 -8.87
C ALA A 166 -10.33 3.69 -9.42
N SER A 167 -11.01 4.64 -8.78
CA SER A 167 -10.90 6.08 -9.06
C SER A 167 -9.88 6.74 -8.14
N TRP A 168 -9.33 7.90 -8.52
CA TRP A 168 -8.42 8.67 -7.65
C TRP A 168 -9.01 8.98 -6.26
N SER A 169 -10.33 9.13 -6.17
CA SER A 169 -11.00 9.37 -4.87
C SER A 169 -11.13 8.11 -4.03
N THR A 170 -11.24 6.94 -4.68
CA THR A 170 -11.18 5.64 -4.00
C THR A 170 -9.78 5.43 -3.42
N ILE A 171 -8.75 5.83 -4.16
CA ILE A 171 -7.35 5.78 -3.71
C ILE A 171 -7.11 6.67 -2.50
N PHE A 172 -7.70 7.87 -2.43
CA PHE A 172 -7.67 8.69 -1.23
C PHE A 172 -8.17 7.91 0.00
N TYR A 173 -9.32 7.23 -0.09
CA TYR A 173 -9.86 6.45 1.02
C TYR A 173 -9.05 5.19 1.31
N LEU A 174 -8.48 4.53 0.30
CA LEU A 174 -7.61 3.36 0.48
C LEU A 174 -6.33 3.73 1.23
N ILE A 175 -5.62 4.76 0.76
CA ILE A 175 -4.40 5.27 1.41
C ILE A 175 -4.72 5.74 2.84
N THR A 176 -5.82 6.47 3.02
CA THR A 176 -6.21 6.97 4.35
C THR A 176 -6.59 5.82 5.28
N THR A 177 -7.29 4.79 4.80
CA THR A 177 -7.66 3.64 5.65
C THR A 177 -6.44 2.82 6.05
N ASP A 178 -5.48 2.68 5.14
CA ASP A 178 -4.28 1.88 5.35
C ASP A 178 -3.29 2.54 6.30
N ILE A 179 -3.01 3.83 6.10
CA ILE A 179 -1.94 4.53 6.80
C ILE A 179 -2.40 5.11 8.14
N LEU A 180 -3.69 5.36 8.37
CA LEU A 180 -4.18 6.12 9.52
C LEU A 180 -4.04 5.38 10.88
N GLY A 181 -2.84 5.38 11.45
CA GLY A 181 -2.44 4.85 12.75
C GLY A 181 -2.29 5.93 13.83
N TRP A 182 -3.37 6.66 14.10
CA TRP A 182 -3.41 7.85 14.96
C TRP A 182 -3.26 7.60 16.47
N SER A 183 -3.44 6.37 16.94
CA SER A 183 -3.54 6.05 18.38
C SER A 183 -2.29 6.40 19.18
N SER A 184 -1.12 6.34 18.53
CA SER A 184 0.18 6.66 19.14
C SER A 184 0.55 8.14 19.06
N CYS A 185 -0.18 8.98 18.31
CA CYS A 185 0.21 10.37 18.09
C CYS A 185 0.38 11.17 19.40
N PRO A 186 -0.53 11.11 20.38
CA PRO A 186 -0.36 11.82 21.65
C PRO A 186 0.88 11.37 22.44
N PHE A 187 1.24 10.08 22.36
CA PHE A 187 2.44 9.53 22.97
C PHE A 187 3.73 10.10 22.38
N VAL A 188 3.75 10.32 21.07
CA VAL A 188 4.88 10.95 20.40
C VAL A 188 5.09 12.35 20.98
N PHE A 189 4.03 13.17 21.06
CA PHE A 189 4.09 14.51 21.65
C PHE A 189 4.49 14.49 23.13
N ALA A 190 4.04 13.51 23.91
CA ALA A 190 4.46 13.36 25.31
C ALA A 190 5.95 13.07 25.50
N THR A 191 6.60 12.50 24.49
CA THR A 191 8.00 12.12 24.55
C THR A 191 8.92 13.20 23.99
N VAL A 192 8.60 13.72 22.80
CA VAL A 192 9.45 14.71 22.10
C VAL A 192 9.06 16.17 22.35
N GLY A 193 7.87 16.43 22.88
CA GLY A 193 7.33 17.77 23.11
C GLY A 193 6.68 18.39 21.87
N TYR A 194 6.04 19.55 22.04
CA TYR A 194 5.30 20.22 20.96
C TYR A 194 6.15 20.56 19.74
N GLY A 195 7.30 21.21 19.94
CA GLY A 195 8.10 21.74 18.83
C GLY A 195 8.63 20.63 17.93
N ALA A 196 9.32 19.65 18.52
CA ALA A 196 9.86 18.52 17.79
C ALA A 196 8.75 17.63 17.23
N GLY A 197 7.65 17.41 17.97
CA GLY A 197 6.53 16.60 17.50
C GLY A 197 5.91 17.14 16.20
N VAL A 198 5.56 18.43 16.15
CA VAL A 198 4.99 19.05 14.95
C VAL A 198 5.97 19.03 13.78
N ALA A 199 7.23 19.36 14.03
CA ALA A 199 8.26 19.37 13.00
C ALA A 199 8.50 17.97 12.41
N LEU A 200 8.59 16.93 13.25
CA LEU A 200 8.81 15.56 12.81
C LEU A 200 7.61 15.03 12.02
N TYR A 201 6.36 15.25 12.48
CA TYR A 201 5.17 14.85 11.72
C TYR A 201 5.13 15.50 10.32
N ALA A 202 5.45 16.79 10.22
CA ALA A 202 5.49 17.49 8.93
C ALA A 202 6.60 16.96 8.02
N VAL A 203 7.81 16.76 8.55
CA VAL A 203 8.97 16.28 7.78
C VAL A 203 8.79 14.84 7.31
N PHE A 204 8.43 13.92 8.20
CA PHE A 204 8.16 12.53 7.84
C PHE A 204 6.95 12.42 6.91
N GLY A 205 5.90 13.23 7.13
CA GLY A 205 4.75 13.28 6.24
C GLY A 205 5.11 13.75 4.81
N LEU A 206 5.96 14.77 4.68
CA LEU A 206 6.45 15.24 3.38
C LEU A 206 7.29 14.16 2.69
N PHE A 207 8.21 13.52 3.41
CA PHE A 207 9.05 12.47 2.87
C PHE A 207 8.29 11.19 2.52
N ALA A 208 7.24 10.83 3.28
CA ALA A 208 6.33 9.74 2.91
C ALA A 208 5.59 10.07 1.60
N GLY A 209 5.15 11.32 1.43
CA GLY A 209 4.60 11.82 0.17
C GLY A 209 5.60 11.74 -1.00
N PHE A 210 6.86 12.07 -0.75
CA PHE A 210 7.95 11.93 -1.73
C PHE A 210 8.20 10.47 -2.12
N SER A 211 8.18 9.52 -1.17
CA SER A 211 8.24 8.09 -1.48
C SER A 211 7.05 7.61 -2.31
N GLY A 212 5.84 8.08 -1.99
CA GLY A 212 4.66 7.79 -2.79
C GLY A 212 4.80 8.31 -4.23
N TYR A 213 5.38 9.50 -4.41
CA TYR A 213 5.71 10.04 -5.72
C TYR A 213 6.74 9.18 -6.46
N CYS A 214 7.80 8.72 -5.77
CA CYS A 214 8.81 7.83 -6.32
C CYS A 214 8.19 6.53 -6.85
N ILE A 215 7.36 5.86 -6.04
CA ILE A 215 6.64 4.64 -6.43
C ILE A 215 5.75 4.90 -7.64
N TRP A 216 4.98 5.99 -7.63
CA TRP A 216 4.12 6.36 -8.75
C TRP A 216 4.88 6.55 -10.07
N ARG A 217 6.04 7.24 -10.03
CA ARG A 217 6.86 7.46 -11.22
C ARG A 217 7.46 6.17 -11.77
N VAL A 218 7.93 5.28 -10.89
CA VAL A 218 8.45 3.97 -11.28
C VAL A 218 7.32 3.10 -11.86
N PHE A 219 6.13 3.16 -11.25
CA PHE A 219 4.97 2.42 -11.73
C PHE A 219 4.59 2.80 -13.16
N LEU A 220 4.40 4.09 -13.43
CA LEU A 220 4.06 4.58 -14.77
C LEU A 220 5.11 4.21 -15.82
N GLY A 221 6.37 4.11 -15.43
CA GLY A 221 7.49 3.84 -16.32
C GLY A 221 7.80 2.36 -16.57
N LEU A 222 7.18 1.44 -15.82
CA LEU A 222 7.47 0.01 -15.92
C LEU A 222 6.22 -0.86 -16.11
N ASP A 223 5.03 -0.41 -15.73
CA ASP A 223 3.80 -1.21 -15.81
C ASP A 223 3.19 -1.18 -17.21
N SER A 224 2.72 -2.33 -17.70
CA SER A 224 1.96 -2.46 -18.94
C SER A 224 0.96 -3.61 -18.86
N SER A 225 -0.03 -3.65 -19.75
CA SER A 225 -0.98 -4.77 -19.87
C SER A 225 -0.31 -6.10 -20.19
N ARG A 226 0.82 -6.06 -20.91
CA ARG A 226 1.64 -7.23 -21.24
C ARG A 226 2.45 -7.70 -20.04
N TYR A 227 3.01 -6.77 -19.27
CA TYR A 227 3.80 -7.04 -18.08
C TYR A 227 3.21 -6.30 -16.87
N PRO A 228 2.10 -6.80 -16.28
CA PRO A 228 1.45 -6.10 -15.17
C PRO A 228 2.30 -6.13 -13.91
N MET A 229 2.40 -5.01 -13.19
CA MET A 229 2.97 -4.93 -11.85
C MET A 229 1.86 -5.05 -10.80
N LEU A 230 2.00 -6.02 -9.90
CA LEU A 230 0.98 -6.33 -8.90
C LEU A 230 1.54 -6.27 -7.46
N SER A 231 2.84 -6.54 -7.27
CA SER A 231 3.50 -6.52 -5.96
C SER A 231 4.60 -5.47 -5.91
N PHE A 232 4.88 -4.96 -4.73
CA PHE A 232 6.00 -4.04 -4.48
C PHE A 232 7.33 -4.63 -4.95
N GLY A 233 7.55 -5.94 -4.78
CA GLY A 233 8.74 -6.65 -5.23
C GLY A 233 8.97 -6.63 -6.75
N ASP A 234 7.91 -6.49 -7.56
CA ASP A 234 8.02 -6.48 -9.03
C ASP A 234 8.85 -5.30 -9.53
N THR A 235 8.79 -4.17 -8.82
CA THR A 235 9.59 -2.98 -9.15
C THR A 235 11.09 -3.28 -9.03
N TYR A 236 11.49 -4.02 -8.00
CA TYR A 236 12.89 -4.43 -7.79
C TYR A 236 13.31 -5.54 -8.72
N PHE A 237 12.40 -6.44 -9.11
CA PHE A 237 12.67 -7.45 -10.12
C PHE A 237 13.12 -6.82 -11.44
N ARG A 238 12.38 -5.82 -11.91
CA ARG A 238 12.62 -5.18 -13.21
C ARG A 238 13.88 -4.31 -13.20
N ILE A 239 14.22 -3.72 -12.06
CA ILE A 239 15.38 -2.82 -11.93
C ILE A 239 16.65 -3.61 -11.57
N TYR A 240 16.60 -4.42 -10.51
CA TYR A 240 17.79 -5.07 -9.92
C TYR A 240 17.85 -6.59 -10.16
N GLY A 241 16.80 -7.18 -10.72
CA GLY A 241 16.74 -8.60 -11.05
C GLY A 241 16.13 -9.50 -9.96
N PRO A 242 16.15 -10.83 -10.17
CA PRO A 242 15.46 -11.81 -9.33
C PRO A 242 15.90 -11.81 -7.86
N LYS A 243 17.20 -11.66 -7.60
CA LYS A 243 17.73 -11.71 -6.21
C LYS A 243 17.19 -10.58 -5.33
N ALA A 244 17.09 -9.38 -5.89
CA ALA A 244 16.55 -8.22 -5.17
C ALA A 244 15.06 -8.42 -4.87
N ARG A 245 14.30 -8.97 -5.82
CA ARG A 245 12.89 -9.34 -5.62
C ARG A 245 12.72 -10.29 -4.43
N HIS A 246 13.49 -11.38 -4.37
CA HIS A 246 13.40 -12.34 -3.26
C HIS A 246 13.71 -11.70 -1.91
N PHE A 247 14.73 -10.84 -1.83
CA PHE A 247 15.05 -10.11 -0.61
C PHE A 247 13.88 -9.23 -0.14
N ILE A 248 13.27 -8.47 -1.05
CA ILE A 248 12.14 -7.59 -0.75
C ILE A 248 10.92 -8.40 -0.32
N ASN A 249 10.59 -9.47 -1.03
CA ASN A 249 9.41 -10.29 -0.75
C ASN A 249 9.51 -11.02 0.60
N VAL A 250 10.69 -11.58 0.93
CA VAL A 250 10.93 -12.20 2.25
C VAL A 250 10.82 -11.17 3.36
N THR A 251 11.46 -10.01 3.20
CA THR A 251 11.44 -8.95 4.21
C THR A 251 10.03 -8.37 4.40
N GLN A 252 9.28 -8.21 3.31
CA GLN A 252 7.89 -7.75 3.32
C GLN A 252 6.98 -8.76 4.03
N SER A 253 7.17 -10.05 3.76
CA SER A 253 6.43 -11.13 4.43
C SER A 253 6.67 -11.13 5.93
N ILE A 254 7.91 -10.91 6.37
CA ILE A 254 8.26 -10.80 7.79
C ILE A 254 7.59 -9.57 8.43
N GLN A 255 7.61 -8.41 7.76
CA GLN A 255 6.92 -7.23 8.26
C GLN A 255 5.42 -7.47 8.43
N GLN A 256 4.75 -8.05 7.43
CA GLN A 256 3.32 -8.35 7.49
C GLN A 256 2.99 -9.35 8.62
N PHE A 257 3.88 -10.31 8.88
CA PHE A 257 3.73 -11.25 10.00
C PHE A 257 3.74 -10.53 11.35
N PHE A 258 4.69 -9.61 11.54
CA PHE A 258 4.74 -8.82 12.76
C PHE A 258 3.57 -7.84 12.89
N THR A 259 3.07 -7.28 11.79
CA THR A 259 1.84 -6.45 11.80
C THR A 259 0.64 -7.24 12.34
N VAL A 260 0.51 -8.54 12.01
CA VAL A 260 -0.54 -9.39 12.61
C VAL A 260 -0.32 -9.61 14.09
N ALA A 261 0.92 -9.83 14.53
CA ALA A 261 1.22 -9.95 15.95
C ALA A 261 0.82 -8.68 16.73
N VAL A 262 1.12 -7.49 16.18
CA VAL A 262 0.67 -6.19 16.73
C VAL A 262 -0.85 -6.10 16.80
N LEU A 263 -1.54 -6.54 15.75
CA LEU A 263 -2.99 -6.48 15.66
C LEU A 263 -3.68 -7.42 16.65
N VAL A 264 -3.16 -8.64 16.81
CA VAL A 264 -3.63 -9.59 17.83
C VAL A 264 -3.45 -8.99 19.21
N LEU A 265 -2.27 -8.44 19.52
CA LEU A 265 -2.00 -7.84 20.82
C LEU A 265 -2.88 -6.61 21.07
N GLY A 266 -2.99 -5.70 20.10
CA GLY A 266 -3.81 -4.49 20.17
C GLY A 266 -5.28 -4.80 20.42
N CYS A 267 -5.90 -5.62 19.57
CA CYS A 267 -7.31 -6.02 19.74
C CYS A 267 -7.55 -6.73 21.08
N SER A 268 -6.60 -7.56 21.54
CA SER A 268 -6.74 -8.26 22.82
C SER A 268 -6.69 -7.31 24.00
N THR A 269 -5.81 -6.30 24.00
CA THR A 269 -5.78 -5.27 25.05
C THR A 269 -7.08 -4.49 25.11
N THR A 270 -7.63 -4.12 23.95
CA THR A 270 -8.90 -3.39 23.87
C THR A 270 -10.09 -4.22 24.35
N ILE A 271 -10.18 -5.50 23.98
CA ILE A 271 -11.24 -6.41 24.45
C ILE A 271 -11.11 -6.69 25.95
N ALA A 272 -9.90 -6.84 26.46
CA ALA A 272 -9.67 -7.04 27.90
C ALA A 272 -10.14 -5.82 28.72
N GLN A 273 -9.88 -4.61 28.22
CA GLN A 273 -10.36 -3.37 28.84
C GLN A 273 -11.89 -3.25 28.81
N VAL A 274 -12.52 -3.55 27.66
CA VAL A 274 -14.00 -3.58 27.55
C VAL A 274 -14.64 -4.58 28.51
N ASN A 275 -13.98 -5.72 28.76
CA ASN A 275 -14.43 -6.74 29.71
C ASN A 275 -13.99 -6.48 31.16
N LYS A 276 -13.45 -5.30 31.50
CA LYS A 276 -12.98 -4.95 32.84
C LYS A 276 -12.00 -5.98 33.44
N GLU A 277 -11.13 -6.54 32.60
CA GLU A 277 -10.11 -7.52 32.99
C GLU A 277 -10.68 -8.81 33.65
N GLN A 278 -11.97 -9.13 33.46
CA GLN A 278 -12.60 -10.33 34.05
C GLN A 278 -12.16 -11.64 33.39
N LEU A 279 -11.72 -11.58 32.14
CA LEU A 279 -11.20 -12.73 31.40
C LEU A 279 -9.68 -12.73 31.43
N CYS A 280 -9.09 -13.91 31.61
CA CYS A 280 -7.64 -14.11 31.52
C CYS A 280 -7.12 -13.63 30.16
N PHE A 281 -6.08 -12.80 30.14
CA PHE A 281 -5.60 -12.13 28.93
C PHE A 281 -5.24 -13.09 27.79
N ILE A 282 -4.59 -14.22 28.09
CA ILE A 282 -4.25 -15.23 27.07
C ILE A 282 -5.49 -15.82 26.39
N VAL A 283 -6.60 -15.97 27.12
CA VAL A 283 -7.87 -16.45 26.55
C VAL A 283 -8.44 -15.43 25.58
N VAL A 284 -8.37 -14.14 25.92
CA VAL A 284 -8.77 -13.05 25.03
C VAL A 284 -7.93 -13.07 23.75
N MET A 285 -6.61 -13.27 23.87
CA MET A 285 -5.73 -13.41 22.70
C MET A 285 -6.09 -14.59 21.80
N ILE A 286 -6.44 -15.74 22.38
CA ILE A 286 -6.91 -16.91 21.61
C ILE A 286 -8.22 -16.59 20.90
N ILE A 287 -9.16 -15.89 21.55
CA ILE A 287 -10.43 -15.46 20.93
C ILE A 287 -10.15 -14.56 19.72
N VAL A 288 -9.28 -13.55 19.86
CA VAL A 288 -8.91 -12.66 18.75
C VAL A 288 -8.24 -13.43 17.61
N MET A 289 -7.37 -14.38 17.93
CA MET A 289 -6.72 -15.24 16.93
C MET A 289 -7.76 -16.06 16.15
N VAL A 290 -8.72 -16.71 16.84
CA VAL A 290 -9.79 -17.50 16.19
C VAL A 290 -10.69 -16.62 15.33
N ILE A 291 -11.08 -15.44 15.83
CA ILE A 291 -11.84 -14.46 15.05
C ILE A 291 -11.03 -14.04 13.81
N GLY A 292 -9.74 -13.76 13.97
CA GLY A 292 -8.82 -13.45 12.87
C GLY A 292 -8.76 -14.56 11.81
N MET A 293 -8.68 -15.82 12.23
CA MET A 293 -8.72 -16.97 11.31
C MET A 293 -10.04 -17.05 10.55
N VAL A 294 -11.18 -16.89 11.24
CA VAL A 294 -12.51 -16.99 10.62
C VAL A 294 -12.76 -15.83 9.67
N PHE A 295 -12.54 -14.59 10.11
CA PHE A 295 -12.74 -13.40 9.27
C PHE A 295 -11.72 -13.31 8.14
N GLY A 296 -10.50 -13.76 8.37
CA GLY A 296 -9.50 -13.95 7.32
C GLY A 296 -9.93 -14.99 6.28
N SER A 297 -10.83 -15.91 6.59
CA SER A 297 -11.33 -16.90 5.62
C SER A 297 -12.51 -16.40 4.78
N ILE A 298 -13.05 -15.21 5.06
CA ILE A 298 -14.22 -14.67 4.35
C ILE A 298 -13.80 -14.08 3.00
N ARG A 299 -14.53 -14.46 1.94
CA ARG A 299 -14.30 -14.05 0.54
C ARG A 299 -14.30 -12.53 0.35
N SER A 300 -13.29 -12.03 -0.38
CA SER A 300 -13.10 -10.63 -0.75
C SER A 300 -14.35 -9.99 -1.37
N LEU A 301 -14.74 -8.82 -0.86
CA LEU A 301 -15.93 -8.10 -1.30
C LEU A 301 -15.62 -7.29 -2.55
N GLN A 302 -16.40 -7.50 -3.62
CA GLN A 302 -16.39 -6.75 -4.89
C GLN A 302 -16.66 -5.22 -4.75
N ARG A 303 -16.70 -4.66 -3.52
CA ARG A 303 -17.09 -3.27 -3.20
C ARG A 303 -16.21 -2.62 -2.13
N LEU A 304 -14.89 -2.79 -2.20
CA LEU A 304 -13.92 -2.24 -1.23
C LEU A 304 -14.04 -0.72 -1.01
N GLY A 305 -14.45 0.04 -2.04
CA GLY A 305 -14.56 1.50 -1.95
C GLY A 305 -15.54 2.03 -0.91
N TRP A 306 -16.67 1.34 -0.66
CA TRP A 306 -17.64 1.77 0.36
C TRP A 306 -17.15 1.45 1.78
N LEU A 307 -16.52 0.29 1.97
CA LEU A 307 -15.95 -0.12 3.26
C LEU A 307 -14.79 0.78 3.69
N CYS A 308 -13.90 1.15 2.76
CA CYS A 308 -12.82 2.09 3.06
C CYS A 308 -13.35 3.46 3.46
N ASN A 309 -14.41 3.95 2.79
CA ASN A 309 -15.07 5.19 3.19
C ASN A 309 -15.65 5.07 4.61
N LEU A 310 -16.35 3.97 4.92
CA LEU A 310 -16.87 3.71 6.27
C LEU A 310 -15.74 3.68 7.32
N SER A 311 -14.62 3.00 7.03
CA SER A 311 -13.47 2.92 7.96
C SER A 311 -12.89 4.29 8.31
N VAL A 312 -12.76 5.19 7.33
CA VAL A 312 -12.31 6.57 7.58
C VAL A 312 -13.27 7.32 8.51
N TRP A 313 -14.59 7.19 8.30
CA TRP A 313 -15.58 7.84 9.17
C TRP A 313 -15.60 7.27 10.59
N LEU A 314 -15.44 5.95 10.73
CA LEU A 314 -15.32 5.31 12.04
C LEU A 314 -14.09 5.83 12.79
N ASN A 315 -12.95 5.98 12.12
CA ASN A 315 -11.76 6.60 12.71
C ASN A 315 -11.98 8.08 13.07
N ILE A 316 -12.69 8.85 12.25
CA ILE A 316 -13.03 10.24 12.59
C ILE A 316 -13.93 10.29 13.83
N ALA A 317 -14.93 9.40 13.91
CA ALA A 317 -15.77 9.28 15.11
C ALA A 317 -14.92 8.96 16.34
N CYS A 318 -13.90 8.09 16.19
CA CYS A 318 -12.93 7.84 17.24
C CYS A 318 -12.25 9.12 17.72
N PHE A 319 -11.70 9.93 16.81
CA PHE A 319 -11.02 11.18 17.19
C PHE A 319 -11.90 12.09 18.02
N ILE A 320 -13.13 12.28 17.58
CA ILE A 320 -14.08 13.19 18.22
C ILE A 320 -14.40 12.71 19.64
N ILE A 321 -14.63 11.41 19.84
CA ILE A 321 -14.89 10.84 21.17
C ILE A 321 -13.70 11.09 22.10
N ILE A 322 -12.48 10.84 21.62
CA ILE A 322 -11.28 10.98 22.44
C ILE A 322 -10.97 12.44 22.76
N MET A 323 -11.10 13.33 21.77
CA MET A 323 -10.92 14.77 21.99
C MET A 323 -11.93 15.28 23.02
N TYR A 324 -13.21 14.95 22.87
CA TYR A 324 -14.25 15.30 23.83
C TYR A 324 -13.92 14.79 25.24
N ALA A 325 -13.53 13.53 25.34
CA ALA A 325 -13.27 12.93 26.63
C ALA A 325 -12.00 13.49 27.29
N SER A 326 -10.95 13.78 26.51
CA SER A 326 -9.72 14.39 27.03
C SER A 326 -9.91 15.80 27.58
N ALA A 327 -10.83 16.58 26.99
CA ALA A 327 -11.07 17.96 27.43
C ALA A 327 -11.96 18.07 28.67
N ASN A 328 -12.85 17.09 28.90
CA ASN A 328 -13.92 17.20 29.91
C ASN A 328 -13.76 16.23 31.09
N ASN A 329 -12.94 15.20 30.98
CA ASN A 329 -12.85 14.13 31.99
C ASN A 329 -11.40 13.88 32.43
N PRO A 330 -11.19 13.38 33.66
CA PRO A 330 -9.88 12.95 34.12
C PRO A 330 -9.40 11.71 33.35
N ILE A 331 -8.11 11.42 33.46
CA ILE A 331 -7.47 10.28 32.81
C ILE A 331 -7.54 9.01 33.68
N ASP A 332 -7.54 7.83 33.06
CA ASP A 332 -7.40 6.57 33.78
C ASP A 332 -5.93 6.31 34.17
N TYR A 333 -5.56 6.74 35.38
CA TYR A 333 -4.20 6.57 35.89
C TYR A 333 -3.82 5.10 36.12
N GLN A 334 -4.78 4.17 36.30
CA GLN A 334 -4.45 2.76 36.54
C GLN A 334 -3.83 2.12 35.30
N VAL A 335 -4.42 2.39 34.14
CA VAL A 335 -3.90 1.92 32.85
C VAL A 335 -2.55 2.56 32.53
N VAL A 336 -2.37 3.85 32.82
CA VAL A 336 -1.08 4.51 32.55
C VAL A 336 0.03 3.96 33.44
N THR A 337 -0.24 3.77 34.74
CA THR A 337 0.78 3.28 35.69
C THR A 337 1.13 1.81 35.51
N LYS A 338 0.24 0.98 34.96
CA LYS A 338 0.53 -0.41 34.60
C LYS A 338 1.30 -0.49 33.27
N SER A 339 0.89 0.24 32.23
CA SER A 339 1.51 0.20 30.89
C SER A 339 2.80 1.01 30.72
N THR A 340 3.11 1.95 31.62
CA THR A 340 4.26 2.85 31.50
C THR A 340 5.17 2.87 32.74
N LEU A 341 6.38 3.41 32.57
CA LEU A 341 7.34 3.64 33.66
C LEU A 341 6.90 4.72 34.67
N ILE A 342 5.86 5.50 34.37
CA ILE A 342 5.34 6.53 35.27
C ILE A 342 4.51 5.86 36.37
N LYS A 343 5.01 5.85 37.62
CA LYS A 343 4.32 5.23 38.77
C LYS A 343 3.68 6.24 39.73
N THR A 344 4.16 7.48 39.72
CA THR A 344 3.69 8.54 40.62
C THR A 344 2.74 9.48 39.90
N ILE A 345 1.56 9.72 40.49
CA ILE A 345 0.55 10.61 39.93
C ILE A 345 0.85 12.05 40.36
N GLU A 346 1.25 12.86 39.40
CA GLU A 346 1.48 14.31 39.50
C GLU A 346 0.47 15.10 38.66
N PRO A 347 0.33 16.43 38.89
CA PRO A 347 -0.43 17.29 37.99
C PRO A 347 0.02 17.14 36.53
N VAL A 348 -0.92 17.31 35.59
CA VAL A 348 -0.62 17.25 34.16
C VAL A 348 0.40 18.34 33.80
N ARG A 349 1.47 17.92 33.13
CA ARG A 349 2.55 18.78 32.62
C ARG A 349 2.76 18.53 31.14
N THR A 350 2.93 19.62 30.41
CA THR A 350 3.25 19.62 28.99
C THR A 350 4.59 20.31 28.77
N PHE A 351 5.31 19.88 27.75
CA PHE A 351 6.66 20.36 27.46
C PHE A 351 6.74 20.84 26.01
N ALA A 352 7.31 22.03 25.81
CA ALA A 352 7.58 22.56 24.48
C ALA A 352 8.73 21.79 23.79
N SER A 353 9.73 21.40 24.58
CA SER A 353 10.88 20.59 24.18
C SER A 353 10.79 19.19 24.77
N ARG A 354 11.86 18.41 24.62
CA ARG A 354 11.97 17.04 25.13
C ARG A 354 11.51 16.96 26.59
N SER A 355 10.63 16.01 26.85
CA SER A 355 10.17 15.68 28.20
C SER A 355 11.35 15.23 29.09
N PRO A 356 11.50 15.77 30.32
CA PRO A 356 12.50 15.33 31.28
C PRO A 356 12.40 13.82 31.54
N ALA A 357 13.53 13.18 31.91
CA ALA A 357 13.62 11.72 32.05
C ALA A 357 12.54 11.10 32.97
N GLN A 358 12.14 11.82 34.02
CA GLN A 358 11.10 11.39 34.97
C GLN A 358 9.68 11.27 34.36
N TYR A 359 9.44 11.93 33.23
CA TYR A 359 8.14 11.96 32.55
C TYR A 359 8.13 11.15 31.24
N GLN A 360 9.18 10.35 30.99
CA GLN A 360 9.28 9.49 29.81
C GLN A 360 8.62 8.12 30.09
N GLN A 361 7.76 7.66 29.19
CA GLN A 361 6.87 6.52 29.46
C GLN A 361 7.48 5.13 29.21
N GLN A 362 8.40 5.00 28.24
CA GLN A 362 8.88 3.70 27.74
C GLN A 362 10.38 3.49 27.94
N ALA A 363 11.17 4.52 27.69
CA ALA A 363 12.62 4.48 27.90
C ALA A 363 13.08 5.85 28.40
N THR A 364 14.22 5.87 29.07
CA THR A 364 14.87 7.13 29.42
C THR A 364 15.93 7.52 28.39
N GLY A 365 16.27 8.81 28.31
CA GLY A 365 17.37 9.23 27.45
C GLY A 365 16.97 9.47 25.99
N PHE A 366 17.98 9.40 25.12
CA PHE A 366 17.83 9.58 23.67
C PHE A 366 17.03 8.44 23.02
N ALA A 367 17.16 7.22 23.54
CA ALA A 367 16.38 6.06 23.10
C ALA A 367 14.86 6.33 23.18
N SER A 368 14.41 7.07 24.20
CA SER A 368 13.00 7.47 24.33
C SER A 368 12.49 8.26 23.11
N GLN A 369 13.29 9.23 22.64
CA GLN A 369 12.92 10.09 21.53
C GLN A 369 12.82 9.29 20.24
N PHE A 370 13.76 8.37 20.01
CA PHE A 370 13.74 7.50 18.84
C PHE A 370 12.59 6.49 18.89
N ASN A 371 12.26 5.93 20.05
CA ASN A 371 11.06 5.09 20.21
C ASN A 371 9.77 5.84 19.80
N ALA A 372 9.64 7.11 20.20
CA ALA A 372 8.52 7.94 19.76
C ALA A 372 8.54 8.19 18.24
N VAL A 373 9.73 8.40 17.66
CA VAL A 373 9.89 8.52 16.20
C VAL A 373 9.55 7.21 15.49
N ASP A 374 9.89 6.05 16.04
CA ASP A 374 9.56 4.74 15.46
C ASP A 374 8.05 4.50 15.45
N SER A 375 7.36 4.85 16.55
CA SER A 375 5.89 4.87 16.59
C SER A 375 5.28 5.80 15.53
N MET A 376 5.87 6.98 15.32
CA MET A 376 5.44 7.91 14.26
C MET A 376 5.65 7.32 12.87
N VAL A 377 6.81 6.72 12.61
CA VAL A 377 7.13 6.13 11.31
C VAL A 377 6.27 4.92 11.03
N TYR A 378 6.03 4.07 12.04
CA TYR A 378 5.09 2.96 11.93
C TYR A 378 3.70 3.47 11.53
N ALA A 379 3.23 4.57 12.12
CA ALA A 379 1.97 5.22 11.76
C ALA A 379 1.97 5.88 10.36
N TYR A 380 3.12 6.04 9.71
CA TYR A 380 3.21 6.44 8.29
C TYR A 380 3.52 5.27 7.35
N SER A 381 3.68 4.06 7.89
CA SER A 381 3.96 2.89 7.07
C SER A 381 2.71 2.46 6.29
N GLY A 382 2.90 2.05 5.03
CA GLY A 382 1.80 1.68 4.12
C GLY A 382 2.14 1.82 2.64
N ALA A 383 3.27 2.46 2.31
CA ALA A 383 3.75 2.61 0.94
C ALA A 383 3.91 1.28 0.17
N LEU A 384 4.07 0.15 0.88
CA LEU A 384 4.15 -1.20 0.30
C LEU A 384 2.91 -1.59 -0.51
N LEU A 385 1.72 -1.05 -0.20
CA LEU A 385 0.48 -1.35 -0.93
C LEU A 385 0.28 -0.45 -2.17
N PHE A 386 1.10 0.59 -2.35
CA PHE A 386 0.85 1.59 -3.40
C PHE A 386 0.94 1.00 -4.81
N VAL A 387 1.83 0.04 -5.06
CA VAL A 387 1.93 -0.65 -6.36
C VAL A 387 0.64 -1.42 -6.66
N ALA A 388 0.06 -2.09 -5.67
CA ALA A 388 -1.21 -2.78 -5.85
C ALA A 388 -2.37 -1.79 -6.03
N PHE A 389 -2.40 -0.69 -5.27
CA PHE A 389 -3.40 0.37 -5.47
C PHE A 389 -3.33 0.97 -6.87
N LEU A 390 -2.13 1.20 -7.40
CA LEU A 390 -1.89 1.67 -8.76
C LEU A 390 -2.33 0.65 -9.81
N GLY A 391 -2.09 -0.65 -9.56
CA GLY A 391 -2.54 -1.76 -10.41
C GLY A 391 -4.06 -1.85 -10.54
N GLU A 392 -4.81 -1.39 -9.53
CA GLU A 392 -6.27 -1.34 -9.52
C GLU A 392 -6.86 -0.05 -10.11
N MET A 393 -6.04 0.98 -10.32
CA MET A 393 -6.52 2.26 -10.85
C MET A 393 -6.87 2.18 -12.32
N ARG A 394 -8.06 2.69 -12.67
CA ARG A 394 -8.45 2.84 -14.07
C ARG A 394 -7.57 3.84 -14.84
N ASN A 395 -7.14 4.91 -14.16
CA ASN A 395 -6.23 5.91 -14.72
C ASN A 395 -5.13 6.23 -13.70
N PRO A 396 -3.98 5.54 -13.75
CA PRO A 396 -2.90 5.71 -12.77
C PRO A 396 -2.22 7.09 -12.85
N TRP A 397 -2.40 7.85 -13.93
CA TRP A 397 -1.97 9.25 -14.02
C TRP A 397 -2.61 10.17 -12.97
N ASP A 398 -3.80 9.82 -12.46
CA ASP A 398 -4.49 10.61 -11.43
C ASP A 398 -4.07 10.24 -9.99
N PHE A 399 -3.14 9.29 -9.79
CA PHE A 399 -2.75 8.80 -8.47
C PHE A 399 -2.26 9.92 -7.54
N TRP A 400 -1.46 10.86 -8.06
CA TRP A 400 -0.91 11.97 -7.28
C TRP A 400 -2.00 12.78 -6.56
N LYS A 401 -3.19 12.93 -7.17
CA LYS A 401 -4.31 13.65 -6.55
C LYS A 401 -4.80 12.96 -5.29
N GLY A 402 -4.90 11.63 -5.33
CA GLY A 402 -5.25 10.82 -4.16
C GLY A 402 -4.16 10.84 -3.12
N LEU A 403 -2.90 10.68 -3.53
CA LEU A 403 -1.73 10.66 -2.67
C LEU A 403 -1.55 11.98 -1.89
N PHE A 404 -1.47 13.13 -2.56
CA PHE A 404 -1.23 14.41 -1.89
C PHE A 404 -2.39 14.80 -0.97
N LEU A 405 -3.64 14.54 -1.38
CA LEU A 405 -4.78 14.82 -0.54
C LEU A 405 -4.83 13.91 0.70
N ALA A 406 -4.53 12.62 0.52
CA ALA A 406 -4.49 11.67 1.64
C ALA A 406 -3.34 12.01 2.60
N GLN A 407 -2.14 12.23 2.08
CA GLN A 407 -0.97 12.56 2.91
C GLN A 407 -1.15 13.87 3.67
N GLY A 408 -1.70 14.90 3.00
CA GLY A 408 -2.04 16.17 3.64
C GLY A 408 -3.09 16.01 4.73
N PHE A 409 -4.14 15.23 4.47
CA PHE A 409 -5.19 14.94 5.46
C PHE A 409 -4.64 14.17 6.67
N ILE A 410 -3.86 13.11 6.45
CA ILE A 410 -3.25 12.30 7.53
C ILE A 410 -2.31 13.18 8.36
N CYS A 411 -1.44 13.96 7.72
CA CYS A 411 -0.53 14.87 8.43
C CYS A 411 -1.29 15.90 9.28
N PHE A 412 -2.35 16.49 8.74
CA PHE A 412 -3.19 17.44 9.47
C PHE A 412 -3.86 16.78 10.68
N VAL A 413 -4.47 15.61 10.50
CA VAL A 413 -5.13 14.86 11.56
C VAL A 413 -4.14 14.46 12.65
N TYR A 414 -2.96 13.94 12.30
CA TYR A 414 -1.96 13.52 13.29
C TYR A 414 -1.47 14.66 14.17
N ILE A 415 -1.20 15.82 13.56
CA ILE A 415 -0.78 17.02 14.30
C ILE A 415 -1.92 17.53 15.16
N LEU A 416 -3.12 17.73 14.59
CA LEU A 416 -4.27 18.26 15.31
C LEU A 416 -4.66 17.37 16.49
N PHE A 417 -4.81 16.07 16.24
CA PHE A 417 -5.19 15.09 17.25
C PHE A 417 -4.11 14.95 18.33
N GLY A 418 -2.84 14.78 17.93
CA GLY A 418 -1.73 14.61 18.84
C GLY A 418 -1.51 15.83 19.75
N VAL A 419 -1.50 17.04 19.19
CA VAL A 419 -1.34 18.29 19.96
C VAL A 419 -2.52 18.50 20.91
N PHE A 420 -3.75 18.28 20.45
CA PHE A 420 -4.95 18.51 21.26
C PHE A 420 -4.98 17.59 22.47
N VAL A 421 -4.82 16.28 22.27
CA VAL A 421 -4.89 15.31 23.35
C VAL A 421 -3.69 15.46 24.30
N TYR A 422 -2.49 15.71 23.76
CA TYR A 422 -1.31 15.97 24.59
C TYR A 422 -1.48 17.23 25.46
N SER A 423 -2.18 18.25 24.98
CA SER A 423 -2.44 19.46 25.77
C SER A 423 -3.32 19.21 26.99
N ASN A 424 -4.20 18.21 26.93
CA ASN A 424 -5.10 17.87 28.04
C ASN A 424 -4.52 16.79 28.96
N PHE A 425 -3.86 15.77 28.41
CA PHE A 425 -3.35 14.63 29.19
C PHE A 425 -1.86 14.71 29.52
N GLY A 426 -1.10 15.57 28.85
CA GLY A 426 0.33 15.78 29.10
C GLY A 426 1.14 14.49 29.10
N GLN A 427 1.96 14.31 30.12
CA GLN A 427 2.86 13.15 30.31
C GLN A 427 2.14 11.80 30.31
N TYR A 428 0.83 11.76 30.53
CA TYR A 428 0.04 10.52 30.61
C TYR A 428 -0.52 10.04 29.26
N SER A 429 -0.20 10.73 28.17
CA SER A 429 -0.67 10.37 26.83
C SER A 429 -0.02 9.06 26.35
N ALA A 430 -0.64 7.92 26.66
CA ALA A 430 -0.11 6.60 26.29
C ALA A 430 -0.29 6.30 24.79
N SER A 431 0.48 5.33 24.27
CA SER A 431 0.45 4.97 22.85
C SER A 431 -0.84 4.26 22.40
N ASN A 432 -1.62 3.73 23.34
CA ASN A 432 -2.98 3.27 23.09
C ASN A 432 -3.96 4.18 23.83
N ILE A 433 -4.06 5.42 23.34
CA ILE A 433 -4.81 6.47 24.01
C ILE A 433 -6.29 6.15 24.22
N GLY A 434 -6.88 5.30 23.36
CA GLY A 434 -8.27 4.84 23.52
C GLY A 434 -8.54 4.14 24.84
N ASN A 435 -7.56 3.38 25.36
CA ASN A 435 -7.69 2.62 26.60
C ASN A 435 -7.53 3.45 27.88
N VAL A 436 -7.22 4.75 27.76
CA VAL A 436 -6.83 5.60 28.90
C VAL A 436 -7.93 6.62 29.25
N ILE A 437 -9.02 6.61 28.48
CA ILE A 437 -10.08 7.62 28.52
C ILE A 437 -11.15 7.27 29.56
N GLN A 438 -11.72 8.30 30.18
CA GLN A 438 -12.89 8.21 31.05
C GLN A 438 -14.02 9.14 30.56
N PRO A 439 -15.29 8.90 30.95
CA PRO A 439 -15.81 7.74 31.68
C PRO A 439 -15.82 6.44 30.87
N PHE A 440 -15.87 5.30 31.55
CA PHE A 440 -15.85 3.95 30.96
C PHE A 440 -16.85 3.74 29.80
N GLY A 441 -18.01 4.42 29.80
CA GLY A 441 -18.97 4.33 28.69
C GLY A 441 -18.43 4.90 27.37
N LEU A 442 -17.78 6.08 27.41
CA LEU A 442 -17.14 6.69 26.24
C LEU A 442 -15.93 5.87 25.78
N GLN A 443 -15.15 5.37 26.74
CA GLN A 443 -14.04 4.45 26.47
C GLN A 443 -14.52 3.18 25.75
N THR A 444 -15.60 2.56 26.22
CA THR A 444 -16.17 1.34 25.62
C THR A 444 -16.70 1.61 24.21
N ALA A 445 -17.45 2.70 24.02
CA ALA A 445 -17.95 3.08 22.70
C ALA A 445 -16.79 3.27 21.71
N GLN A 446 -15.73 3.97 22.14
CA GLN A 446 -14.55 4.18 21.34
C GLN A 446 -13.82 2.87 21.01
N ASN A 447 -13.60 2.04 22.03
CA ASN A 447 -12.91 0.76 21.90
C ASN A 447 -13.64 -0.20 20.95
N LEU A 448 -14.97 -0.21 20.95
CA LEU A 448 -15.77 -0.99 19.99
C LEU A 448 -15.59 -0.49 18.55
N ILE A 449 -15.60 0.83 18.33
CA ILE A 449 -15.37 1.41 17.00
C ILE A 449 -13.93 1.12 16.52
N ALA A 450 -12.95 1.23 17.41
CA ALA A 450 -11.55 0.89 17.14
C ALA A 450 -11.36 -0.61 16.82
N LEU A 451 -12.10 -1.50 17.49
CA LEU A 451 -12.11 -2.92 17.16
C LEU A 451 -12.71 -3.18 15.77
N LEU A 452 -13.83 -2.54 15.42
CA LEU A 452 -14.45 -2.67 14.10
C LEU A 452 -13.51 -2.22 12.97
N THR A 453 -12.81 -1.09 13.14
CA THR A 453 -11.80 -0.62 12.18
C THR A 453 -10.60 -1.56 12.09
N SER A 454 -10.17 -2.13 13.22
CA SER A 454 -9.12 -3.16 13.26
C SER A 454 -9.54 -4.44 12.52
N PHE A 455 -10.80 -4.87 12.65
CA PHE A 455 -11.33 -6.01 11.88
C PHE A 455 -11.41 -5.71 10.38
N PHE A 456 -11.72 -4.48 9.98
CA PHE A 456 -11.62 -4.09 8.57
C PHE A 456 -10.18 -4.16 8.06
N ALA A 457 -9.20 -3.78 8.88
CA ALA A 457 -7.79 -3.95 8.53
C ALA A 457 -7.43 -5.45 8.37
N ILE A 458 -7.83 -6.31 9.32
CA ILE A 458 -7.63 -7.77 9.20
C ILE A 458 -8.20 -8.28 7.87
N PHE A 459 -9.42 -7.86 7.53
CA PHE A 459 -10.09 -8.28 6.31
C PHE A 459 -9.35 -7.81 5.04
N LEU A 460 -8.89 -6.56 5.01
CA LEU A 460 -8.13 -6.01 3.88
C LEU A 460 -6.78 -6.71 3.68
N TYR A 461 -6.11 -7.12 4.76
CA TYR A 461 -4.78 -7.72 4.69
C TYR A 461 -4.80 -9.25 4.49
N PHE A 462 -5.80 -9.96 5.02
CA PHE A 462 -5.76 -11.42 5.19
C PHE A 462 -6.93 -12.20 4.61
N SER A 463 -7.82 -11.59 3.81
CA SER A 463 -8.84 -12.35 3.08
C SER A 463 -8.17 -13.48 2.28
N MET A 464 -8.40 -14.72 2.69
CA MET A 464 -8.00 -15.93 2.01
C MET A 464 -9.16 -16.34 1.12
N ASP A 465 -8.90 -16.36 -0.18
CA ASP A 465 -9.84 -16.94 -1.12
C ASP A 465 -9.96 -18.44 -0.83
N THR A 466 -11.14 -18.82 -0.33
CA THR A 466 -11.51 -20.21 -0.18
C THR A 466 -12.12 -20.63 -1.52
N ALA A 467 -11.29 -21.15 -2.40
CA ALA A 467 -11.74 -21.91 -3.57
C ALA A 467 -12.45 -23.19 -3.08
N TYR A 468 -13.70 -23.06 -2.67
CA TYR A 468 -14.55 -24.21 -2.42
C TYR A 468 -15.13 -24.71 -3.74
N TYR A 469 -14.91 -26.00 -3.95
CA TYR A 469 -15.48 -26.88 -4.96
C TYR A 469 -17.00 -26.64 -5.17
N ASP A 470 -17.39 -25.77 -6.09
CA ASP A 470 -18.40 -26.10 -7.09
C ASP A 470 -18.38 -25.09 -8.23
N LYS A 471 -18.29 -25.65 -9.44
CA LYS A 471 -18.26 -25.03 -10.77
C LYS A 471 -16.98 -24.34 -11.23
N LEU A 472 -16.65 -24.79 -12.43
CA LEU A 472 -15.64 -24.40 -13.39
C LEU A 472 -15.77 -22.93 -13.82
N GLU A 473 -15.64 -22.00 -12.88
CA GLU A 473 -15.30 -20.63 -13.18
C GLU A 473 -14.11 -20.29 -12.29
N THR A 474 -12.94 -20.25 -12.90
CA THR A 474 -11.80 -19.50 -12.40
C THR A 474 -12.23 -18.04 -12.35
N THR A 475 -13.06 -17.66 -11.37
CA THR A 475 -13.36 -16.28 -11.05
C THR A 475 -12.08 -15.70 -10.51
N LEU A 476 -11.26 -15.24 -11.45
CA LEU A 476 -10.08 -14.42 -11.29
C LEU A 476 -10.51 -13.12 -10.60
N THR A 477 -10.79 -13.23 -9.31
CA THR A 477 -11.14 -12.09 -8.47
C THR A 477 -9.83 -11.35 -8.22
N PHE A 478 -9.50 -10.43 -9.12
CA PHE A 478 -8.52 -9.37 -8.87
C PHE A 478 -9.10 -8.44 -7.82
N GLY A 479 -8.97 -8.83 -6.56
CA GLY A 479 -9.50 -8.07 -5.43
C GLY A 479 -8.53 -8.12 -4.27
N LEU A 480 -7.49 -7.28 -4.31
CA LEU A 480 -6.74 -6.82 -3.13
C LEU A 480 -6.25 -7.92 -2.15
N ASP A 481 -5.94 -9.12 -2.64
CA ASP A 481 -5.35 -10.21 -1.85
C ASP A 481 -3.82 -10.02 -1.71
N ILE A 482 -3.35 -9.04 -0.94
CA ILE A 482 -1.91 -8.66 -0.99
C ILE A 482 -1.09 -9.31 0.13
N GLY A 483 -1.66 -9.66 1.28
CA GLY A 483 -0.91 -10.20 2.42
C GLY A 483 -0.52 -11.67 2.24
N MET A 484 -1.35 -12.58 2.73
CA MET A 484 -1.03 -14.01 2.77
C MET A 484 -0.66 -14.59 1.39
N LYS A 485 -1.27 -14.08 0.31
CA LYS A 485 -1.07 -14.60 -1.05
C LYS A 485 0.32 -14.29 -1.57
N THR A 486 0.86 -13.11 -1.24
CA THR A 486 2.26 -12.80 -1.55
C THR A 486 3.20 -13.70 -0.77
N VAL A 487 2.93 -13.96 0.52
CA VAL A 487 3.71 -14.91 1.32
C VAL A 487 3.74 -16.30 0.67
N TYR A 488 2.58 -16.86 0.27
CA TYR A 488 2.56 -18.17 -0.37
C TYR A 488 3.26 -18.18 -1.73
N LEU A 489 2.92 -17.24 -2.61
CA LEU A 489 3.47 -17.22 -3.97
C LEU A 489 4.98 -16.91 -3.97
N GLU A 490 5.41 -15.93 -3.18
CA GLU A 490 6.75 -15.37 -3.25
C GLU A 490 7.75 -16.07 -2.31
N VAL A 491 7.29 -16.64 -1.18
CA VAL A 491 8.15 -17.38 -0.25
C VAL A 491 7.98 -18.88 -0.44
N PHE A 492 6.76 -19.41 -0.28
CA PHE A 492 6.56 -20.86 -0.29
C PHE A 492 6.69 -21.46 -1.69
N GLN A 493 6.05 -20.88 -2.70
CA GLN A 493 6.07 -21.42 -4.07
C GLN A 493 7.39 -21.11 -4.78
N GLU A 494 7.93 -19.89 -4.66
CA GLU A 494 9.18 -19.52 -5.34
C GLU A 494 10.46 -20.01 -4.62
N ILE A 495 10.54 -19.95 -3.29
CA ILE A 495 11.77 -20.31 -2.55
C ILE A 495 11.74 -21.77 -2.12
N PHE A 496 10.64 -22.22 -1.52
CA PHE A 496 10.48 -23.59 -1.03
C PHE A 496 9.93 -24.55 -2.10
N ASN A 497 9.72 -24.09 -3.34
CA ASN A 497 9.17 -24.88 -4.46
C ASN A 497 7.83 -25.58 -4.12
N PHE A 498 6.98 -24.93 -3.33
CA PHE A 498 5.64 -25.44 -3.04
C PHE A 498 4.80 -25.53 -4.33
N PRO A 499 3.84 -26.48 -4.38
CA PRO A 499 2.95 -26.61 -5.52
C PRO A 499 2.14 -25.33 -5.75
N ALA A 500 1.91 -24.97 -7.02
CA ALA A 500 1.12 -23.79 -7.36
C ALA A 500 -0.27 -23.83 -6.73
N ILE A 501 -0.79 -22.67 -6.29
CA ILE A 501 -2.12 -22.54 -5.65
C ILE A 501 -3.24 -23.12 -6.52
N THR A 502 -3.07 -23.14 -7.84
CA THR A 502 -4.04 -23.72 -8.79
C THR A 502 -4.13 -25.24 -8.72
N THR A 503 -3.12 -25.91 -8.16
CA THR A 503 -3.11 -27.37 -8.01
C THR A 503 -3.80 -27.80 -6.71
N ARG A 504 -4.47 -28.95 -6.71
CA ARG A 504 -5.16 -29.48 -5.52
C ARG A 504 -4.26 -29.59 -4.30
N LYS A 505 -2.98 -29.96 -4.48
CA LYS A 505 -1.99 -30.00 -3.39
C LYS A 505 -1.64 -28.61 -2.87
N GLY A 506 -1.49 -27.62 -3.76
CA GLY A 506 -1.25 -26.24 -3.40
C GLY A 506 -2.42 -25.61 -2.64
N GLN A 507 -3.65 -25.93 -3.02
CA GLN A 507 -4.86 -25.50 -2.29
C GLN A 507 -4.88 -26.00 -0.85
N TRP A 508 -4.58 -27.27 -0.60
CA TRP A 508 -4.50 -27.80 0.77
C TRP A 508 -3.35 -27.18 1.58
N CYS A 509 -2.20 -26.94 0.95
CA CYS A 509 -1.08 -26.24 1.60
C CYS A 509 -1.46 -24.80 1.96
N TRP A 510 -2.17 -24.10 1.08
CA TRP A 510 -2.70 -22.77 1.29
C TRP A 510 -3.70 -22.73 2.46
N TYR A 511 -4.64 -23.67 2.53
CA TYR A 511 -5.60 -23.79 3.63
C TYR A 511 -4.94 -24.08 4.98
N ALA A 512 -3.87 -24.87 5.00
CA ALA A 512 -3.12 -25.13 6.22
C ALA A 512 -2.26 -23.92 6.65
N LEU A 513 -1.72 -23.16 5.70
CA LEU A 513 -0.82 -22.06 5.97
C LEU A 513 -1.50 -20.92 6.75
N GLY A 514 -2.77 -20.62 6.44
CA GLY A 514 -3.54 -19.57 7.11
C GLY A 514 -3.61 -19.72 8.63
N PRO A 515 -4.18 -20.83 9.15
CA PRO A 515 -4.22 -21.10 10.58
C PRO A 515 -2.83 -21.15 11.23
N VAL A 516 -1.85 -21.77 10.58
CA VAL A 516 -0.47 -21.84 11.08
C VAL A 516 0.12 -20.44 11.26
N TYR A 517 -0.10 -19.55 10.30
CA TYR A 517 0.36 -18.16 10.35
C TYR A 517 -0.24 -17.40 11.54
N TRP A 518 -1.56 -17.51 11.76
CA TRP A 518 -2.24 -16.90 12.90
C TRP A 518 -1.76 -17.45 14.24
N ILE A 519 -1.53 -18.76 14.34
CA ILE A 519 -0.99 -19.40 15.54
C ILE A 519 0.41 -18.88 15.85
N LEU A 520 1.29 -18.82 14.85
CA LEU A 520 2.65 -18.30 15.03
C LEU A 520 2.64 -16.81 15.43
N ALA A 521 1.78 -16.00 14.81
CA ALA A 521 1.64 -14.59 15.16
C ALA A 521 1.12 -14.40 16.59
N PHE A 522 0.17 -15.23 17.03
CA PHE A 522 -0.29 -15.28 18.41
C PHE A 522 0.84 -15.63 19.38
N VAL A 523 1.66 -16.64 19.07
CA VAL A 523 2.80 -17.04 19.91
C VAL A 523 3.78 -15.88 20.08
N VAL A 524 4.10 -15.16 19.00
CA VAL A 524 5.00 -13.99 19.05
C VAL A 524 4.38 -12.85 19.86
N ALA A 525 3.10 -12.55 19.64
CA ALA A 525 2.39 -11.51 20.40
C ALA A 525 2.31 -11.83 21.90
N ALA A 526 2.11 -13.10 22.27
CA ALA A 526 2.02 -13.54 23.67
C ALA A 526 3.39 -13.64 24.35
N ALA A 527 4.45 -13.89 23.57
CA ALA A 527 5.82 -13.97 24.07
C ALA A 527 6.36 -12.59 24.48
N VAL A 528 6.05 -11.54 23.71
CA VAL A 528 6.46 -10.16 23.99
C VAL A 528 5.21 -9.30 24.19
N PRO A 529 4.54 -9.37 25.36
CA PRO A 529 3.28 -8.67 25.59
C PRO A 529 3.50 -7.17 25.85
N ASN A 530 4.20 -6.46 24.97
CA ASN A 530 4.35 -5.00 24.99
C ASN A 530 4.07 -4.44 23.59
N LEU A 531 2.92 -3.79 23.45
CA LEU A 531 2.47 -3.24 22.17
C LEU A 531 3.42 -2.15 21.65
N ASN A 532 3.85 -1.23 22.52
CA ASN A 532 4.72 -0.12 22.13
C ASN A 532 6.10 -0.62 21.67
N GLY A 533 6.68 -1.56 22.42
CA GLY A 533 7.97 -2.16 22.10
C GLY A 533 7.97 -2.92 20.77
N ILE A 534 6.95 -3.75 20.51
CA ILE A 534 6.81 -4.43 19.21
C ILE A 534 6.60 -3.41 18.09
N VAL A 535 5.71 -2.44 18.26
CA VAL A 535 5.42 -1.41 17.25
C VAL A 535 6.67 -0.60 16.90
N ASN A 536 7.46 -0.18 17.88
CA ASN A 536 8.68 0.57 17.63
C ASN A 536 9.75 -0.29 16.95
N LEU A 537 9.89 -1.56 17.35
CA LEU A 537 10.84 -2.47 16.70
C LEU A 537 10.49 -2.67 15.22
N ILE A 538 9.21 -2.89 14.90
CA ILE A 538 8.76 -3.03 13.51
C ILE A 538 8.87 -1.71 12.76
N GLY A 539 8.48 -0.60 13.38
CA GLY A 539 8.58 0.74 12.81
C GLY A 539 10.02 1.11 12.43
N GLY A 540 10.95 0.88 13.34
CA GLY A 540 12.38 1.13 13.17
C GLY A 540 13.04 0.22 12.14
N LEU A 541 12.77 -1.09 12.20
CA LEU A 541 13.45 -2.08 11.34
C LEU A 541 12.81 -2.23 9.95
N PHE A 542 11.48 -2.24 9.86
CA PHE A 542 10.77 -2.53 8.61
C PHE A 542 10.00 -1.30 8.10
N GLY A 543 9.23 -0.63 8.96
CA GLY A 543 8.38 0.50 8.58
C GLY A 543 9.16 1.63 7.91
N LEU A 544 10.30 2.02 8.49
CA LEU A 544 11.24 2.99 7.94
C LEU A 544 11.76 2.56 6.57
N ASN A 545 12.15 1.29 6.42
CA ASN A 545 12.75 0.81 5.18
C ASN A 545 11.74 0.74 4.04
N PHE A 546 10.56 0.17 4.25
CA PHE A 546 9.54 0.05 3.19
C PHE A 546 8.90 1.38 2.81
N THR A 547 8.93 2.37 3.69
CA THR A 547 8.31 3.67 3.43
C THR A 547 9.32 4.72 2.95
N TYR A 548 10.57 4.69 3.40
CA TYR A 548 11.55 5.74 3.11
C TYR A 548 12.76 5.19 2.33
N SER A 549 13.48 4.22 2.87
CA SER A 549 14.74 3.74 2.27
C SER A 549 14.52 3.05 0.91
N LEU A 550 13.70 2.01 0.89
CA LEU A 550 13.49 1.14 -0.27
C LEU A 550 12.91 1.91 -1.48
N PRO A 551 11.86 2.75 -1.33
CA PRO A 551 11.39 3.62 -2.42
C PRO A 551 12.49 4.54 -2.99
N GLY A 552 13.39 5.05 -2.14
CA GLY A 552 14.50 5.89 -2.55
C GLY A 552 15.48 5.16 -3.48
N ILE A 553 15.99 3.99 -3.07
CA ILE A 553 16.93 3.21 -3.89
C ILE A 553 16.27 2.66 -5.15
N MET A 554 14.97 2.32 -5.10
CA MET A 554 14.19 1.94 -6.27
C MET A 554 14.13 3.08 -7.29
N PHE A 555 13.85 4.31 -6.86
CA PHE A 555 13.77 5.47 -7.75
C PHE A 555 15.11 5.83 -8.40
N VAL A 556 16.20 5.78 -7.62
CA VAL A 556 17.56 5.99 -8.16
C VAL A 556 17.89 4.92 -9.21
N GLY A 557 17.62 3.64 -8.93
CA GLY A 557 17.87 2.56 -9.88
C GLY A 557 17.10 2.74 -11.19
N TYR A 558 15.82 3.12 -11.10
CA TYR A 558 15.00 3.44 -12.26
C TYR A 558 15.55 4.62 -13.08
N LEU A 559 15.85 5.75 -12.43
CA LEU A 559 16.35 6.95 -13.12
C LEU A 559 17.73 6.72 -13.74
N VAL A 560 18.60 5.97 -13.08
CA VAL A 560 19.92 5.64 -13.59
C VAL A 560 19.81 4.77 -14.84
N GLN A 561 19.00 3.71 -14.82
CA GLN A 561 18.87 2.85 -15.98
C GLN A 561 18.19 3.55 -17.16
N ARG A 562 17.13 4.33 -16.89
CA ARG A 562 16.47 5.14 -17.92
C ARG A 562 17.40 6.22 -18.48
N GLY A 563 18.17 6.87 -17.62
CA GLY A 563 19.07 7.94 -18.02
C GLY A 563 20.36 7.47 -18.70
N ALA A 564 20.62 6.16 -18.69
CA ALA A 564 21.83 5.60 -19.28
C ALA A 564 21.70 5.22 -20.75
N SER A 565 20.49 5.24 -21.33
CA SER A 565 20.26 4.96 -22.74
C SER A 565 21.05 5.91 -23.64
N LEU A 566 21.72 5.36 -24.65
CA LEU A 566 22.37 6.12 -25.72
C LEU A 566 21.46 6.19 -26.95
N PRO A 567 21.63 7.21 -27.82
CA PRO A 567 20.92 7.27 -29.10
C PRO A 567 21.22 6.00 -29.92
N GLY A 568 20.18 5.28 -30.34
CA GLY A 568 20.28 4.01 -31.07
C GLY A 568 20.13 2.74 -30.22
N GLU A 569 20.14 2.86 -28.89
CA GLU A 569 19.76 1.77 -27.99
C GLU A 569 18.25 1.73 -27.79
N GLY A 570 17.70 0.52 -27.70
CA GLY A 570 16.29 0.33 -27.41
C GLY A 570 15.83 -1.11 -27.57
N PHE A 571 14.54 -1.30 -27.40
CA PHE A 571 13.87 -2.56 -27.70
C PHE A 571 13.19 -2.46 -29.07
N ASP A 572 13.48 -3.40 -29.96
CA ASP A 572 12.78 -3.53 -31.24
C ASP A 572 11.67 -4.60 -31.12
N PRO A 573 10.38 -4.23 -31.26
CA PRO A 573 9.25 -5.15 -31.11
C PRO A 573 9.15 -6.21 -32.21
N VAL A 574 9.76 -5.98 -33.37
CA VAL A 574 9.69 -6.90 -34.53
C VAL A 574 10.73 -8.01 -34.37
N THR A 575 11.98 -7.64 -34.07
CA THR A 575 13.07 -8.61 -33.87
C THR A 575 13.08 -9.21 -32.45
N GLY A 576 12.48 -8.52 -31.48
CA GLY A 576 12.52 -8.88 -30.07
C GLY A 576 13.92 -8.80 -29.45
N GLN A 577 14.86 -8.14 -30.13
CA GLN A 577 16.22 -7.93 -29.64
C GLN A 577 16.32 -6.58 -28.94
N THR A 578 17.05 -6.57 -27.83
CA THR A 578 17.41 -5.34 -27.13
C THR A 578 18.82 -4.94 -27.53
N THR A 579 18.98 -3.76 -28.13
CA THR A 579 20.28 -3.23 -28.50
C THR A 579 20.87 -2.43 -27.33
N ARG A 580 22.02 -2.88 -26.82
CA ARG A 580 22.82 -2.16 -25.83
C ARG A 580 24.25 -2.03 -26.36
N HIS A 581 24.77 -0.81 -26.42
CA HIS A 581 26.12 -0.52 -26.87
C HIS A 581 27.15 -0.68 -25.75
N ASP A 582 26.72 -0.52 -24.49
CA ASP A 582 27.57 -0.71 -23.33
C ASP A 582 26.85 -1.36 -22.13
N SER A 583 27.65 -1.86 -21.18
CA SER A 583 27.15 -2.54 -19.99
C SER A 583 28.01 -2.21 -18.76
N GLY A 584 27.49 -2.54 -17.57
CA GLY A 584 28.21 -2.42 -16.31
C GLY A 584 28.31 -0.99 -15.75
N VAL A 585 29.35 -0.74 -14.96
CA VAL A 585 29.49 0.47 -14.12
C VAL A 585 29.52 1.76 -14.93
N LYS A 586 30.11 1.75 -16.14
CA LYS A 586 30.18 2.93 -17.02
C LYS A 586 28.78 3.46 -17.36
N ARG A 587 27.85 2.54 -17.68
CA ARG A 587 26.44 2.84 -17.96
C ARG A 587 25.74 3.45 -16.75
N TRP A 588 25.93 2.84 -15.57
CA TRP A 588 25.36 3.34 -14.31
C TRP A 588 25.87 4.73 -13.95
N VAL A 589 27.17 5.00 -14.10
CA VAL A 589 27.75 6.33 -13.84
C VAL A 589 27.19 7.38 -14.82
N ARG A 590 27.03 7.03 -16.10
CA ARG A 590 26.41 7.93 -17.10
C ARG A 590 24.97 8.26 -16.72
N GLY A 591 24.16 7.25 -16.44
CA GLY A 591 22.76 7.43 -16.04
C GLY A 591 22.62 8.25 -14.75
N TYR A 592 23.50 8.00 -13.78
CA TYR A 592 23.54 8.77 -12.53
C TYR A 592 23.81 10.25 -12.80
N LYS A 593 24.76 10.56 -13.69
CA LYS A 593 25.11 11.95 -14.06
C LYS A 593 24.00 12.67 -14.82
N LYS A 594 23.19 11.99 -15.64
CA LYS A 594 22.07 12.63 -16.40
C LYS A 594 21.08 13.32 -15.46
N HIS A 595 20.78 12.70 -14.32
CA HIS A 595 19.91 13.26 -13.28
C HIS A 595 20.66 13.48 -11.96
N PHE A 596 21.86 14.06 -12.03
CA PHE A 596 22.79 14.15 -10.88
C PHE A 596 22.15 14.70 -9.61
N PHE A 597 21.41 15.82 -9.70
CA PHE A 597 20.81 16.47 -8.52
C PHE A 597 19.74 15.60 -7.85
N ILE A 598 18.81 15.05 -8.63
CA ILE A 598 17.71 14.21 -8.13
C ILE A 598 18.26 12.88 -7.60
N ASN A 599 19.20 12.26 -8.32
CA ASN A 599 19.83 11.01 -7.90
C ASN A 599 20.62 11.20 -6.61
N THR A 600 21.37 12.30 -6.47
CA THR A 600 22.15 12.59 -5.26
C THR A 600 21.25 12.89 -4.07
N PHE A 601 20.21 13.72 -4.25
CA PHE A 601 19.22 13.97 -3.21
C PHE A 601 18.55 12.67 -2.74
N THR A 602 18.08 11.84 -3.68
CA THR A 602 17.40 10.58 -3.35
C THR A 602 18.35 9.55 -2.74
N THR A 603 19.63 9.55 -3.14
CA THR A 603 20.66 8.69 -2.53
C THR A 603 20.94 9.11 -1.09
N LEU A 604 21.05 10.41 -0.81
CA LEU A 604 21.19 10.92 0.56
C LEU A 604 19.94 10.60 1.40
N TYR A 605 18.76 10.72 0.81
CA TYR A 605 17.49 10.33 1.43
C TYR A 605 17.46 8.85 1.79
N PHE A 606 17.90 7.96 0.89
CA PHE A 606 18.05 6.53 1.15
C PHE A 606 19.02 6.25 2.32
N LEU A 607 20.19 6.87 2.31
CA LEU A 607 21.19 6.72 3.37
C LEU A 607 20.67 7.24 4.72
N ALA A 608 19.95 8.36 4.72
CA ALA A 608 19.30 8.90 5.91
C ALA A 608 18.23 7.93 6.44
N GLY A 609 17.42 7.33 5.56
CA GLY A 609 16.45 6.30 5.94
C GLY A 609 17.10 5.07 6.59
N LEU A 610 18.22 4.58 6.04
CA LEU A 610 19.00 3.49 6.63
C LEU A 610 19.60 3.87 8.00
N ALA A 611 20.15 5.08 8.12
CA ALA A 611 20.70 5.57 9.39
C ALA A 611 19.60 5.68 10.45
N CYS A 612 18.44 6.23 10.10
CA CYS A 612 17.26 6.27 10.98
C CYS A 612 16.81 4.86 11.37
N SER A 613 16.82 3.90 10.44
CA SER A 613 16.43 2.51 10.73
C SER A 613 17.38 1.84 11.74
N GLY A 614 18.68 2.06 11.59
CA GLY A 614 19.67 1.56 12.55
C GLY A 614 19.49 2.17 13.95
N MET A 615 19.31 3.50 14.02
CA MET A 615 19.09 4.20 15.30
C MET A 615 17.75 3.82 15.95
N GLY A 616 16.67 3.72 15.17
CA GLY A 616 15.36 3.31 15.64
C GLY A 616 15.36 1.88 16.17
N THR A 617 15.94 0.94 15.41
CA THR A 617 16.07 -0.46 15.85
C THR A 617 16.86 -0.57 17.16
N TRP A 618 17.97 0.16 17.29
CA TRP A 618 18.73 0.22 18.54
C TRP A 618 17.87 0.77 19.69
N ALA A 619 17.17 1.88 19.48
CA ALA A 619 16.33 2.50 20.50
C ALA A 619 15.17 1.60 20.94
N ALA A 620 14.55 0.86 20.01
CA ALA A 620 13.51 -0.11 20.29
C ALA A 620 14.02 -1.27 21.16
N ILE A 621 15.23 -1.77 20.87
CA ILE A 621 15.87 -2.82 21.67
C ILE A 621 16.18 -2.32 23.09
N GLU A 622 16.77 -1.14 23.23
CA GLU A 622 17.03 -0.52 24.54
C GLU A 622 15.74 -0.30 25.34
N GLY A 623 14.67 0.13 24.67
CA GLY A 623 13.35 0.28 25.28
C GLY A 623 12.80 -1.06 25.79
N LEU A 624 12.89 -2.12 24.99
CA LEU A 624 12.49 -3.46 25.41
C LEU A 624 13.33 -3.95 26.61
N ILE A 625 14.64 -3.74 26.61
CA ILE A 625 15.52 -4.13 27.73
C ILE A 625 15.11 -3.40 29.03
N GLN A 626 14.81 -2.10 28.97
CA GLN A 626 14.39 -1.33 30.13
C GLN A 626 13.02 -1.76 30.64
N VAL A 627 12.09 -2.07 29.73
CA VAL A 627 10.72 -2.44 30.09
C VAL A 627 10.62 -3.88 30.61
N PHE A 628 11.45 -4.81 30.13
CA PHE A 628 11.53 -6.19 30.64
C PHE A 628 12.58 -6.39 31.76
N GLY A 629 13.39 -5.36 32.05
CA GLY A 629 14.45 -5.42 33.06
C GLY A 629 13.95 -5.39 34.52
N PRO A 630 14.86 -5.44 35.52
CA PRO A 630 14.51 -5.38 36.93
C PRO A 630 13.78 -4.07 37.27
N GLY A 631 12.53 -4.16 37.75
CA GLY A 631 11.66 -2.99 38.01
C GLY A 631 10.80 -2.55 36.81
N GLY A 632 10.83 -3.32 35.71
CA GLY A 632 10.01 -3.13 34.52
C GLY A 632 8.51 -3.37 34.74
N THR A 633 7.72 -3.18 33.68
CA THR A 633 6.25 -3.01 33.78
C THR A 633 5.44 -4.16 33.19
N VAL A 634 6.09 -5.12 32.51
CA VAL A 634 5.36 -6.10 31.70
C VAL A 634 4.96 -7.34 32.51
N ALA A 635 3.71 -7.76 32.32
CA ALA A 635 3.21 -9.07 32.74
C ALA A 635 4.06 -10.21 32.14
N THR A 636 4.12 -11.34 32.84
CA THR A 636 4.80 -12.56 32.37
C THR A 636 4.22 -13.02 31.03
N SER A 637 5.09 -13.47 30.11
CA SER A 637 4.68 -14.09 28.86
C SER A 637 3.65 -15.20 29.10
N PHE A 638 2.63 -15.29 28.26
CA PHE A 638 1.52 -16.25 28.40
C PHE A 638 0.72 -16.16 29.72
N GLY A 639 0.71 -14.99 30.38
CA GLY A 639 -0.01 -14.76 31.63
C GLY A 639 -1.48 -14.37 31.49
N CYS A 640 -2.20 -14.36 32.62
CA CYS A 640 -3.56 -13.83 32.71
C CYS A 640 -3.62 -12.32 32.93
N ALA A 641 -2.57 -11.73 33.50
CA ALA A 641 -2.50 -10.30 33.73
C ALA A 641 -2.42 -9.58 32.38
N VAL A 642 -3.30 -8.60 32.20
CA VAL A 642 -3.30 -7.78 31.00
C VAL A 642 -2.05 -6.88 31.05
N PRO A 643 -1.26 -6.79 29.97
CA PRO A 643 -0.08 -5.93 29.91
C PRO A 643 -0.47 -4.47 29.61
N VAL A 644 -1.48 -3.95 30.31
CA VAL A 644 -1.90 -2.56 30.24
C VAL A 644 -2.29 -2.01 31.59
#